data_AF-A0A9J8A1U1-F1
#
_entry.id   AF-A0A9J8A1U1-F1
#
_cell.length_a   1.000
_cell.length_b   1.000
_cell.length_c   1.000
_cell.angle_alpha   90.00
_cell.angle_beta   90.00
_cell.angle_gamma   90.00
#
_symmetry.space_group_name_H-M   'P 1'
#
loop_
_entity.id
_entity.type
_entity.pdbx_description
1 polymer ?
#
loop_
_entity_poly.entity_id
_entity_poly.type
_entity_poly.pdbx_seq_one_letter_code
_entity_poly.pdbx_strand_id
1 'polypeptide(L)'
;MLPSRLCKAVASVFELLDKEEDISLSLLPQKISCQGCACLFSNMKKLQTLRVNETATTKLSRLVISDKEINTVTVEELSLVLSNSYLPERALCQLLGNLTSLLRVWTVHSLNLSEFKIEPHWLICLLCHQGPLSIKFHEGTLQRLAEIVYDAQDENLTQLFLEKIDGDLSPCNLSWEVLSYLIQGTKKQVTLDLAEGRFNVLNVPSLLAVLDTVCFKRISPRFVRAALKEIYQKRAGHLIVKLIKSSANLINLCMRELDSTDCKALCFALHYSDGVKLNLLNSVIPNNETGSIVKLLHRVSDLRVDRKLLLSFLHASKDLEKKGYSVSSLLTALNHKLDFSSNSSLGSGRFGQENGDLLTMSRTDFTAISSTIKTSTCDTELILYDCQADDSALEILFPILHKVHLYLGKSLLCQILTLIFNAPMAMSLQWASALSKALGKELDLSDTPLDYRTCESLQLVLDYKEELTHLNLSYCQITDGCLDLLLPHLHKMMILDLTGNYITDKGVLRLHQALEENSFTKTICLCDNQITEMGLLVKEARFETQQTDTRRCVQPQKYIAKDLRSKSEMEKSINTFVKTEDPIKKFEPELAVNNGRISYRFQWKTEGLFMCSATGLVFGLKGNGCVEYSVAHWKMHHLINTHYEPAGPLFDIKTPTGEIYELHLPHCETNVDAIGNLSVVHIHEDTREFLSPIKISRTHIAVNVCRLSELGIAHENNKNNKTINGQVLLFQEPDTSSTQQRLWVFLLPSNVPVSEIKEQQKEYMFIQTSSDCKLQINAKYALISKKAKRVQPKKKLFEPSHAGNHHPTFEIFLDKDVTELRIKIQCKIKESDVINFKTAWNRWIVLKKNTDNHAQMRSEEHSNIQVSCNNWISALGDIMEDLTSEEFKKLKHLMKHTGKRDPIRSVKLEKAKGRCELATLVVETWGFEESVKAIHEFMKKLPRNDESVTDKLKPYATQFGLIG
;
A
#
# COMPACT_ATOMS: atom_id res chain seq x y z
N MET A 1 22.02 27.54 -16.16
CA MET A 1 21.48 28.30 -15.01
C MET A 1 19.97 28.14 -15.09
N LEU A 2 19.29 27.68 -14.04
CA LEU A 2 17.82 27.67 -13.99
C LEU A 2 17.32 29.13 -14.15
N PRO A 3 16.51 29.44 -15.18
CA PRO A 3 16.01 30.79 -15.39
C PRO A 3 15.10 31.22 -14.24
N SER A 4 15.20 32.49 -13.82
CA SER A 4 14.35 33.05 -12.75
C SER A 4 12.85 32.95 -13.07
N ARG A 5 12.48 32.93 -14.37
CA ARG A 5 11.10 32.70 -14.83
C ARG A 5 10.59 31.30 -14.47
N LEU A 6 11.41 30.27 -14.61
CA LEU A 6 11.07 28.90 -14.22
C LEU A 6 10.98 28.76 -12.70
N CYS A 7 11.90 29.38 -11.95
CA CYS A 7 11.81 29.40 -10.49
C CYS A 7 10.56 30.14 -9.99
N LYS A 8 10.16 31.25 -10.64
CA LYS A 8 8.89 31.95 -10.34
C LYS A 8 7.66 31.10 -10.68
N ALA A 9 7.67 30.39 -11.81
CA ALA A 9 6.57 29.50 -12.18
C ALA A 9 6.42 28.34 -11.18
N VAL A 10 7.54 27.75 -10.74
CA VAL A 10 7.54 26.71 -9.70
C VAL A 10 7.11 27.28 -8.35
N ALA A 11 7.55 28.49 -8.00
CA ALA A 11 7.09 29.18 -6.78
C ALA A 11 5.59 29.45 -6.78
N SER A 12 5.03 29.89 -7.92
CA SER A 12 3.59 30.08 -8.05
C SER A 12 2.81 28.77 -7.98
N VAL A 13 3.40 27.65 -8.40
CA VAL A 13 2.82 26.32 -8.19
C VAL A 13 2.84 25.96 -6.70
N PHE A 14 3.92 26.28 -5.97
CA PHE A 14 3.96 26.04 -4.52
C PHE A 14 3.00 26.96 -3.74
N GLU A 15 2.81 28.19 -4.18
CA GLU A 15 1.79 29.11 -3.63
C GLU A 15 0.36 28.56 -3.81
N LEU A 16 0.10 27.82 -4.90
CA LEU A 16 -1.17 27.16 -5.16
C LEU A 16 -1.36 25.86 -4.35
N LEU A 17 -0.28 25.23 -3.87
CA LEU A 17 -0.27 23.96 -3.13
C LEU A 17 -0.29 24.14 -1.60
N ASP A 18 -0.21 25.38 -1.10
CA ASP A 18 0.21 25.76 0.27
C ASP A 18 -0.78 25.40 1.42
N LYS A 19 -1.63 24.37 1.29
CA LYS A 19 -2.57 24.02 2.37
C LYS A 19 -2.63 22.58 2.89
N GLU A 20 -2.32 21.51 2.14
CA GLU A 20 -2.36 20.13 2.71
C GLU A 20 -1.44 19.07 2.07
N GLU A 21 -0.61 19.39 1.06
CA GLU A 21 0.21 18.37 0.39
C GLU A 21 1.64 18.28 0.93
N ASP A 22 2.12 17.04 1.04
CA ASP A 22 3.47 16.65 1.46
C ASP A 22 4.48 16.91 0.33
N ILE A 23 4.87 18.18 0.15
CA ILE A 23 5.74 18.59 -0.97
C ILE A 23 7.19 18.14 -0.72
N SER A 24 7.71 17.34 -1.65
CA SER A 24 9.10 16.89 -1.69
C SER A 24 9.86 17.57 -2.82
N LEU A 25 10.82 18.44 -2.49
CA LEU A 25 11.59 19.24 -3.45
C LEU A 25 13.06 18.80 -3.49
N SER A 26 13.57 18.50 -4.69
CA SER A 26 15.00 18.20 -4.90
C SER A 26 15.71 19.28 -5.72
N LEU A 27 16.50 20.10 -5.05
CA LEU A 27 17.37 21.13 -5.64
C LEU A 27 18.82 20.61 -5.76
N LEU A 28 19.03 19.74 -6.75
CA LEU A 28 20.34 19.22 -7.16
C LEU A 28 21.09 19.96 -8.29
N PRO A 29 20.58 21.03 -8.96
CA PRO A 29 21.28 21.58 -10.12
C PRO A 29 22.51 22.40 -9.72
N GLN A 30 23.62 22.22 -10.45
CA GLN A 30 24.88 22.96 -10.24
C GLN A 30 24.79 24.48 -10.53
N LYS A 31 23.71 24.93 -11.17
CA LYS A 31 23.55 26.33 -11.63
C LYS A 31 22.12 26.84 -11.40
N ILE A 32 21.74 27.16 -10.16
CA ILE A 32 20.59 28.05 -9.84
C ILE A 32 21.12 29.42 -9.41
N SER A 33 20.48 30.54 -9.76
CA SER A 33 20.89 31.87 -9.29
C SER A 33 20.29 32.18 -7.91
N CYS A 34 20.91 33.07 -7.12
CA CYS A 34 20.32 33.50 -5.84
C CYS A 34 18.93 34.11 -6.05
N GLN A 35 18.74 34.90 -7.12
CA GLN A 35 17.43 35.45 -7.45
C GLN A 35 16.40 34.37 -7.83
N GLY A 36 16.83 33.26 -8.44
CA GLY A 36 15.98 32.09 -8.69
C GLY A 36 15.57 31.39 -7.39
N CYS A 37 16.50 31.18 -6.47
CA CYS A 37 16.19 30.63 -5.13
C CYS A 37 15.26 31.57 -4.33
N ALA A 38 15.46 32.89 -4.40
CA ALA A 38 14.61 33.87 -3.73
C ALA A 38 13.17 33.78 -4.26
N CYS A 39 13.02 33.70 -5.58
CA CYS A 39 11.70 33.51 -6.17
C CYS A 39 11.10 32.16 -5.77
N LEU A 40 11.87 31.08 -5.70
CA LEU A 40 11.36 29.74 -5.39
C LEU A 40 10.82 29.63 -3.96
N PHE A 41 11.49 30.25 -2.99
CA PHE A 41 11.12 30.18 -1.57
C PHE A 41 10.36 31.42 -1.06
N SER A 42 10.04 32.40 -1.92
CA SER A 42 9.32 33.60 -1.48
C SER A 42 7.95 33.27 -0.91
N ASN A 43 7.28 32.24 -1.42
CA ASN A 43 5.87 31.95 -1.12
C ASN A 43 5.66 30.58 -0.42
N MET A 44 6.72 29.87 -0.04
CA MET A 44 6.62 28.54 0.59
C MET A 44 6.58 28.62 2.11
N LYS A 45 5.62 27.96 2.77
CA LYS A 45 5.55 27.89 4.24
C LYS A 45 5.90 26.53 4.82
N LYS A 46 5.58 25.43 4.12
CA LYS A 46 5.84 24.05 4.57
C LYS A 46 6.39 23.15 3.47
N LEU A 47 7.34 22.29 3.82
CA LEU A 47 7.95 21.25 2.99
C LEU A 47 8.02 19.94 3.75
N GLN A 48 7.71 18.82 3.09
CA GLN A 48 7.92 17.49 3.67
C GLN A 48 9.38 17.06 3.51
N THR A 49 9.93 17.10 2.30
CA THR A 49 11.35 16.80 2.09
C THR A 49 12.01 17.85 1.23
N LEU A 50 13.21 18.29 1.62
CA LEU A 50 14.05 19.20 0.83
C LEU A 50 15.41 18.55 0.62
N ARG A 51 15.74 18.21 -0.61
CA ARG A 51 17.04 17.64 -0.99
C ARG A 51 17.90 18.71 -1.66
N VAL A 52 19.04 19.09 -1.08
CA VAL A 52 19.88 20.21 -1.55
C VAL A 52 21.35 19.82 -1.69
N ASN A 53 22.04 20.38 -2.68
CA ASN A 53 23.50 20.27 -2.80
C ASN A 53 24.26 21.44 -2.13
N GLU A 54 25.59 21.33 -2.00
CA GLU A 54 26.46 22.37 -1.41
C GLU A 54 26.27 23.77 -2.02
N THR A 55 26.09 23.85 -3.33
CA THR A 55 25.93 25.11 -4.07
C THR A 55 24.54 25.73 -3.88
N ALA A 56 23.52 24.92 -3.61
CA ALA A 56 22.18 25.36 -3.27
C ALA A 56 22.14 25.83 -1.81
N THR A 57 22.74 25.08 -0.89
CA THR A 57 22.81 25.45 0.54
C THR A 57 23.51 26.78 0.76
N THR A 58 24.61 27.04 0.07
CA THR A 58 25.33 28.33 0.12
C THR A 58 24.51 29.50 -0.45
N LYS A 59 23.64 29.25 -1.43
CA LYS A 59 22.78 30.28 -2.01
C LYS A 59 21.57 30.55 -1.12
N LEU A 60 21.00 29.51 -0.51
CA LEU A 60 19.91 29.64 0.45
C LEU A 60 20.38 30.36 1.71
N SER A 61 21.55 30.04 2.25
CA SER A 61 22.09 30.76 3.41
C SER A 61 22.38 32.23 3.08
N ARG A 62 22.96 32.54 1.91
CA ARG A 62 23.20 33.92 1.48
C ARG A 62 21.91 34.70 1.30
N LEU A 63 20.85 34.06 0.80
CA LEU A 63 19.54 34.67 0.75
C LEU A 63 19.05 35.04 2.14
N VAL A 64 19.08 34.09 3.06
CA VAL A 64 18.68 34.28 4.47
C VAL A 64 19.47 35.40 5.15
N ILE A 65 20.77 35.52 4.86
CA ILE A 65 21.64 36.56 5.43
C ILE A 65 21.44 37.94 4.76
N SER A 66 20.95 37.99 3.52
CA SER A 66 20.84 39.22 2.73
C SER A 66 19.58 40.07 2.97
N ASP A 67 18.78 39.73 3.99
CA ASP A 67 17.69 40.54 4.56
C ASP A 67 16.64 41.08 3.56
N LYS A 68 16.39 40.33 2.48
CA LYS A 68 15.31 40.61 1.52
C LYS A 68 14.16 39.64 1.74
N GLU A 69 13.19 40.02 2.57
CA GLU A 69 11.83 39.41 2.68
C GLU A 69 11.78 37.89 2.48
N ILE A 70 12.38 37.12 3.41
CA ILE A 70 12.27 35.65 3.37
C ILE A 70 11.26 35.19 4.41
N ASN A 71 10.23 34.49 3.94
CA ASN A 71 9.28 33.78 4.78
C ASN A 71 9.99 32.63 5.53
N THR A 72 9.66 32.45 6.80
CA THR A 72 10.11 31.31 7.60
C THR A 72 9.50 30.02 7.04
N VAL A 73 10.35 29.10 6.55
CA VAL A 73 9.90 27.82 5.98
C VAL A 73 10.01 26.71 7.02
N THR A 74 8.95 25.93 7.20
CA THR A 74 8.94 24.68 7.98
C THR A 74 9.31 23.51 7.06
N VAL A 75 10.30 22.69 7.44
CA VAL A 75 10.75 21.54 6.64
C VAL A 75 10.76 20.29 7.52
N GLU A 76 10.03 19.24 7.15
CA GLU A 76 10.01 17.99 7.93
C GLU A 76 11.34 17.23 7.80
N GLU A 77 11.89 17.04 6.59
CA GLU A 77 13.21 16.42 6.36
C GLU A 77 14.07 17.21 5.36
N LEU A 78 15.21 17.75 5.81
CA LEU A 78 16.26 18.35 4.97
C LEU A 78 17.36 17.32 4.71
N SER A 79 17.49 16.87 3.47
CA SER A 79 18.55 15.96 3.02
C SER A 79 19.60 16.70 2.21
N LEU A 80 20.87 16.54 2.56
CA LEU A 80 21.97 17.11 1.78
C LEU A 80 22.55 16.04 0.85
N VAL A 81 22.82 16.38 -0.40
CA VAL A 81 23.43 15.47 -1.39
C VAL A 81 24.63 16.15 -2.03
N LEU A 82 25.80 15.56 -1.88
CA LEU A 82 27.04 16.13 -2.41
C LEU A 82 27.19 15.82 -3.91
N SER A 83 27.69 16.81 -4.65
CA SER A 83 28.05 16.60 -6.06
C SER A 83 29.39 15.87 -6.19
N ASN A 84 30.26 15.97 -5.18
CA ASN A 84 31.55 15.27 -5.07
C ASN A 84 31.69 14.62 -3.70
N SER A 85 32.20 13.38 -3.64
CA SER A 85 32.32 12.61 -2.40
C SER A 85 33.38 13.13 -1.41
N TYR A 86 34.25 14.07 -1.83
CA TYR A 86 35.28 14.68 -0.99
C TYR A 86 35.24 16.20 -1.12
N LEU A 87 34.83 16.89 -0.05
CA LEU A 87 34.91 18.35 0.07
C LEU A 87 36.13 18.74 0.92
N PRO A 88 36.89 19.78 0.53
CA PRO A 88 37.97 20.30 1.37
C PRO A 88 37.42 20.92 2.67
N GLU A 89 38.19 20.85 3.76
CA GLU A 89 37.77 21.27 5.12
C GLU A 89 37.17 22.67 5.17
N ARG A 90 37.75 23.63 4.45
CA ARG A 90 37.23 25.01 4.37
C ARG A 90 35.81 25.07 3.79
N ALA A 91 35.50 24.24 2.80
CA ALA A 91 34.18 24.18 2.18
C ALA A 91 33.15 23.50 3.10
N LEU A 92 33.56 22.51 3.90
CA LEU A 92 32.72 21.87 4.93
C LEU A 92 32.38 22.85 6.06
N CYS A 93 33.37 23.61 6.56
CA CYS A 93 33.15 24.66 7.56
C CYS A 93 32.15 25.70 7.04
N GLN A 94 32.33 26.10 5.78
CA GLN A 94 31.42 27.05 5.15
C GLN A 94 30.01 26.45 4.99
N LEU A 95 29.87 25.17 4.62
CA LEU A 95 28.59 24.48 4.51
C LEU A 95 27.87 24.36 5.86
N LEU A 96 28.57 24.01 6.94
CA LEU A 96 28.00 23.95 8.29
C LEU A 96 27.64 25.34 8.83
N GLY A 97 28.45 26.36 8.55
CA GLY A 97 28.11 27.76 8.83
C GLY A 97 26.86 28.23 8.09
N ASN A 98 26.71 27.79 6.83
CA ASN A 98 25.53 28.08 6.02
C ASN A 98 24.29 27.35 6.54
N LEU A 99 24.41 26.09 6.95
CA LEU A 99 23.33 25.32 7.55
C LEU A 99 22.89 25.89 8.88
N THR A 100 23.83 26.22 9.77
CA THR A 100 23.50 26.85 11.05
C THR A 100 22.81 28.20 10.85
N SER A 101 23.22 28.98 9.84
CA SER A 101 22.52 30.23 9.47
C SER A 101 21.11 29.97 8.96
N LEU A 102 20.91 28.92 8.16
CA LEU A 102 19.60 28.53 7.65
C LEU A 102 18.68 28.01 8.76
N LEU A 103 19.18 27.17 9.65
CA LEU A 103 18.45 26.61 10.80
C LEU A 103 18.08 27.65 11.87
N ARG A 104 18.69 28.85 11.84
CA ARG A 104 18.26 29.96 12.70
C ARG A 104 16.96 30.61 12.23
N VAL A 105 16.67 30.54 10.93
CA VAL A 105 15.53 31.22 10.30
C VAL A 105 14.45 30.23 9.86
N TRP A 106 14.84 29.02 9.45
CA TRP A 106 13.93 27.95 9.03
C TRP A 106 13.77 26.90 10.13
N THR A 107 12.57 26.36 10.27
CA THR A 107 12.22 25.32 11.25
C THR A 107 12.32 23.95 10.58
N VAL A 108 13.43 23.26 10.81
CA VAL A 108 13.70 21.92 10.25
C VAL A 108 13.53 20.87 11.33
N HIS A 109 12.63 19.89 11.15
CA HIS A 109 12.40 18.82 12.13
C HIS A 109 13.38 17.66 12.01
N SER A 110 13.82 17.30 10.80
CA SER A 110 14.82 16.26 10.57
C SER A 110 15.89 16.73 9.59
N LEU A 111 17.17 16.57 9.92
CA LEU A 111 18.31 16.87 9.06
C LEU A 111 19.04 15.56 8.75
N ASN A 112 19.05 15.17 7.49
CA ASN A 112 19.67 13.94 7.03
C ASN A 112 21.09 14.20 6.51
N LEU A 113 22.07 13.83 7.35
CA LEU A 113 23.51 13.85 7.09
C LEU A 113 24.09 12.42 6.94
N SER A 114 23.27 11.42 6.63
CA SER A 114 23.72 10.02 6.56
C SER A 114 24.80 9.75 5.49
N GLU A 115 24.84 10.56 4.44
CA GLU A 115 25.87 10.50 3.38
C GLU A 115 27.18 11.22 3.75
N PHE A 116 27.25 11.90 4.90
CA PHE A 116 28.36 12.80 5.27
C PHE A 116 29.28 12.19 6.32
N LYS A 117 30.54 11.95 5.96
CA LYS A 117 31.61 11.63 6.92
C LYS A 117 32.28 12.92 7.40
N ILE A 118 31.72 13.52 8.45
CA ILE A 118 32.22 14.77 9.06
C ILE A 118 32.93 14.44 10.38
N GLU A 119 34.01 15.17 10.68
CA GLU A 119 34.66 15.05 12.00
C GLU A 119 33.78 15.68 13.11
N PRO A 120 33.59 15.02 14.26
CA PRO A 120 32.56 15.41 15.24
C PRO A 120 32.67 16.82 15.81
N HIS A 121 33.89 17.36 15.95
CA HIS A 121 34.11 18.69 16.53
C HIS A 121 33.44 19.82 15.72
N TRP A 122 33.21 19.62 14.42
CA TRP A 122 32.49 20.56 13.57
C TRP A 122 30.96 20.51 13.74
N LEU A 123 30.44 19.44 14.35
CA LEU A 123 29.00 19.21 14.52
C LEU A 123 28.48 19.71 15.87
N ILE A 124 29.36 20.08 16.81
CA ILE A 124 28.99 20.62 18.12
C ILE A 124 28.05 21.83 17.97
N CYS A 125 28.32 22.71 16.99
CA CYS A 125 27.46 23.88 16.72
C CYS A 125 26.02 23.50 16.33
N LEU A 126 25.81 22.34 15.70
CA LEU A 126 24.47 21.83 15.36
C LEU A 126 23.80 21.18 16.56
N LEU A 127 24.56 20.53 17.44
CA LEU A 127 24.03 19.96 18.69
C LEU A 127 23.51 21.04 19.64
N CYS A 128 24.20 22.19 19.72
CA CYS A 128 23.80 23.32 20.57
C CYS A 128 22.62 24.14 20.02
N HIS A 129 22.03 23.76 18.87
CA HIS A 129 20.86 24.45 18.31
C HIS A 129 19.64 24.27 19.22
N GLN A 130 18.97 25.37 19.58
CA GLN A 130 17.90 25.38 20.60
C GLN A 130 16.50 24.97 20.08
N GLY A 131 16.35 24.67 18.80
CA GLY A 131 15.05 24.29 18.19
C GLY A 131 14.80 22.77 18.10
N PRO A 132 13.57 22.33 17.81
CA PRO A 132 13.22 20.92 17.63
C PRO A 132 13.82 20.37 16.33
N LEU A 133 14.95 19.66 16.44
CA LEU A 133 15.72 19.16 15.30
C LEU A 133 16.21 17.75 15.62
N SER A 134 15.83 16.78 14.82
CA SER A 134 16.43 15.44 14.74
C SER A 134 17.50 15.44 13.65
N ILE A 135 18.65 14.81 13.86
CA ILE A 135 19.78 14.75 12.93
C ILE A 135 20.15 13.29 12.72
N LYS A 136 20.04 12.83 11.47
CA LYS A 136 20.51 11.50 11.06
C LYS A 136 21.97 11.63 10.62
N PHE A 137 22.89 11.05 11.37
CA PHE A 137 24.32 11.08 11.06
C PHE A 137 24.76 9.84 10.27
N HIS A 138 25.89 9.93 9.58
CA HIS A 138 26.61 8.76 9.07
C HIS A 138 27.13 7.90 10.24
N GLU A 139 27.11 6.56 10.10
CA GLU A 139 27.50 5.59 11.14
C GLU A 139 28.85 5.93 11.82
N GLY A 140 29.90 6.15 11.04
CA GLY A 140 31.23 6.47 11.58
C GLY A 140 31.34 7.83 12.27
N THR A 141 30.49 8.80 11.91
CA THR A 141 30.49 10.13 12.55
C THR A 141 29.70 10.08 13.85
N LEU A 142 28.56 9.37 13.87
CA LEU A 142 27.77 9.17 15.08
C LEU A 142 28.55 8.42 16.16
N GLN A 143 29.32 7.40 15.76
CA GLN A 143 30.16 6.64 16.69
C GLN A 143 31.19 7.53 17.40
N ARG A 144 32.00 8.28 16.64
CA ARG A 144 33.02 9.16 17.22
C ARG A 144 32.41 10.31 18.04
N LEU A 145 31.24 10.79 17.65
CA LEU A 145 30.55 11.85 18.38
C LEU A 145 30.04 11.34 19.74
N ALA A 146 29.51 10.12 19.79
CA ALA A 146 29.13 9.47 21.03
C ALA A 146 30.33 9.22 21.96
N GLU A 147 31.49 8.84 21.41
CA GLU A 147 32.76 8.71 22.16
C GLU A 147 33.20 10.06 22.77
N ILE A 148 33.11 11.16 22.01
CA ILE A 148 33.47 12.50 22.52
C ILE A 148 32.48 13.00 23.59
N VAL A 149 31.19 12.75 23.42
CA VAL A 149 30.18 13.09 24.43
C VAL A 149 30.45 12.31 25.71
N TYR A 150 30.83 11.03 25.58
CA TYR A 150 31.27 10.23 26.72
C TYR A 150 32.54 10.78 27.37
N ASP A 151 33.58 11.12 26.60
CA ASP A 151 34.82 11.69 27.15
C ASP A 151 34.58 13.03 27.87
N ALA A 152 33.60 13.83 27.40
CA ALA A 152 33.22 15.08 28.02
C ALA A 152 32.52 14.91 29.37
N GLN A 153 31.84 13.77 29.61
CA GLN A 153 31.07 13.46 30.82
C GLN A 153 30.07 14.57 31.24
N ASP A 154 29.57 15.36 30.29
CA ASP A 154 28.63 16.47 30.54
C ASP A 154 27.18 16.01 30.34
N GLU A 155 26.36 16.15 31.40
CA GLU A 155 24.94 15.72 31.39
C GLU A 155 24.09 16.51 30.39
N ASN A 156 24.31 17.84 30.28
CA ASN A 156 23.53 18.70 29.38
C ASN A 156 23.86 18.37 27.92
N LEU A 157 25.14 18.19 27.61
CA LEU A 157 25.58 17.79 26.28
C LEU A 157 25.03 16.41 25.90
N THR A 158 25.01 15.48 26.86
CA THR A 158 24.46 14.13 26.67
C THR A 158 22.97 14.17 26.36
N GLN A 159 22.19 14.96 27.10
CA GLN A 159 20.76 15.13 26.85
C GLN A 159 20.50 15.79 25.49
N LEU A 160 21.24 16.86 25.15
CA LEU A 160 21.12 17.53 23.85
C LEU A 160 21.47 16.57 22.72
N PHE A 161 22.55 15.81 22.84
CA PHE A 161 22.94 14.82 21.85
C PHE A 161 21.81 13.79 21.60
N LEU A 162 21.25 13.22 22.67
CA LEU A 162 20.22 12.19 22.58
C LEU A 162 18.88 12.74 22.07
N GLU A 163 18.54 13.99 22.40
CA GLU A 163 17.40 14.69 21.80
C GLU A 163 17.59 14.94 20.31
N LYS A 164 18.81 15.30 19.88
CA LYS A 164 19.11 15.54 18.46
C LYS A 164 19.13 14.25 17.64
N ILE A 165 19.39 13.08 18.20
CA ILE A 165 19.33 11.81 17.42
C ILE A 165 18.00 11.07 17.58
N ASP A 166 17.02 11.68 18.26
CA ASP A 166 15.76 11.03 18.66
C ASP A 166 15.96 9.70 19.41
N GLY A 167 17.08 9.60 20.15
CA GLY A 167 17.49 8.39 20.84
C GLY A 167 17.91 7.21 19.96
N ASP A 168 18.05 7.36 18.63
CA ASP A 168 18.44 6.25 17.75
C ASP A 168 19.97 6.05 17.71
N LEU A 169 20.45 5.09 18.50
CA LEU A 169 21.84 4.64 18.51
C LEU A 169 22.04 3.34 17.70
N SER A 170 21.03 2.87 16.96
CA SER A 170 21.15 1.69 16.09
C SER A 170 22.30 1.72 15.06
N PRO A 171 22.69 2.88 14.49
CA PRO A 171 23.78 2.91 13.53
C PRO A 171 25.14 2.61 14.17
N CYS A 172 25.32 2.84 15.47
CA CYS A 172 26.65 2.79 16.09
C CYS A 172 27.04 1.40 16.59
N ASN A 173 28.35 1.17 16.60
CA ASN A 173 28.98 0.07 17.33
C ASN A 173 29.80 0.62 18.51
N LEU A 174 29.11 0.98 19.59
CA LEU A 174 29.72 1.61 20.77
C LEU A 174 30.18 0.55 21.79
N SER A 175 31.21 0.90 22.57
CA SER A 175 31.59 0.11 23.74
C SER A 175 30.47 0.15 24.80
N TRP A 176 30.45 -0.86 25.67
CA TRP A 176 29.44 -0.94 26.73
C TRP A 176 29.52 0.22 27.72
N GLU A 177 30.72 0.72 28.01
CA GLU A 177 30.93 1.84 28.93
C GLU A 177 30.27 3.12 28.41
N VAL A 178 30.46 3.41 27.12
CA VAL A 178 29.84 4.55 26.42
C VAL A 178 28.32 4.38 26.38
N LEU A 179 27.82 3.19 26.02
CA LEU A 179 26.37 2.92 25.98
C LEU A 179 25.73 3.03 27.36
N SER A 180 26.35 2.46 28.39
CA SER A 180 25.82 2.50 29.76
C SER A 180 25.71 3.94 30.25
N TYR A 181 26.70 4.79 29.96
CA TYR A 181 26.66 6.21 30.30
C TYR A 181 25.52 6.94 29.59
N LEU A 182 25.42 6.79 28.27
CA LEU A 182 24.38 7.46 27.46
C LEU A 182 22.96 7.03 27.87
N ILE A 183 22.76 5.74 28.16
CA ILE A 183 21.45 5.23 28.58
C ILE A 183 21.09 5.77 29.98
N GLN A 184 22.03 5.77 30.93
CA GLN A 184 21.79 6.30 32.29
C GLN A 184 21.50 7.80 32.32
N GLY A 185 22.11 8.57 31.40
CA GLY A 185 21.94 10.02 31.30
C GLY A 185 20.60 10.49 30.72
N THR A 186 19.69 9.59 30.32
CA THR A 186 18.45 9.97 29.61
C THR A 186 17.16 9.64 30.32
N LYS A 187 16.15 10.49 30.07
CA LYS A 187 14.74 10.26 30.46
C LYS A 187 13.87 9.76 29.29
N LYS A 188 14.41 9.73 28.07
CA LYS A 188 13.71 9.28 26.85
C LYS A 188 14.08 7.83 26.51
N GLN A 189 13.27 7.17 25.69
CA GLN A 189 13.58 5.83 25.18
C GLN A 189 14.69 5.89 24.13
N VAL A 190 15.67 5.01 24.26
CA VAL A 190 16.82 4.85 23.37
C VAL A 190 16.59 3.62 22.48
N THR A 191 16.73 3.79 21.17
CA THR A 191 16.62 2.71 20.20
C THR A 191 17.99 2.09 19.92
N LEU A 192 18.12 0.78 20.08
CA LEU A 192 19.34 0.02 19.82
C LEU A 192 19.13 -1.06 18.76
N ASP A 193 20.15 -1.32 17.95
CA ASP A 193 20.21 -2.49 17.06
C ASP A 193 21.29 -3.45 17.55
N LEU A 194 20.84 -4.56 18.13
CA LEU A 194 21.68 -5.65 18.58
C LEU A 194 21.90 -6.65 17.44
N ALA A 195 22.60 -6.24 16.39
CA ALA A 195 23.04 -7.14 15.33
C ALA A 195 23.99 -8.22 15.88
N GLU A 196 24.06 -9.37 15.21
CA GLU A 196 24.92 -10.48 15.67
C GLU A 196 26.39 -10.05 15.81
N GLY A 197 27.00 -10.37 16.94
CA GLY A 197 28.42 -10.11 17.22
C GLY A 197 28.75 -8.77 17.90
N ARG A 198 27.79 -7.85 18.08
CA ARG A 198 28.05 -6.53 18.70
C ARG A 198 28.11 -6.51 20.23
N PHE A 199 27.56 -7.52 20.91
CA PHE A 199 27.42 -7.51 22.37
C PHE A 199 28.07 -8.72 23.06
N ASN A 200 28.93 -8.44 24.04
CA ASN A 200 29.52 -9.46 24.92
C ASN A 200 28.51 -9.92 25.98
N VAL A 201 28.45 -11.24 26.20
CA VAL A 201 27.52 -11.92 27.14
C VAL A 201 27.67 -11.42 28.59
N LEU A 202 28.82 -10.84 28.95
CA LEU A 202 29.11 -10.35 30.29
C LEU A 202 28.32 -9.10 30.70
N ASN A 203 27.77 -8.34 29.73
CA ASN A 203 27.10 -7.05 30.00
C ASN A 203 25.56 -7.17 30.07
N VAL A 204 25.04 -8.39 29.94
CA VAL A 204 23.60 -8.68 30.00
C VAL A 204 22.95 -8.23 31.32
N PRO A 205 23.56 -8.40 32.52
CA PRO A 205 22.95 -7.98 33.78
C PRO A 205 22.66 -6.48 33.84
N SER A 206 23.61 -5.69 33.34
CA SER A 206 23.55 -4.24 33.39
C SER A 206 22.55 -3.71 32.36
N LEU A 207 22.41 -4.33 31.19
CA LEU A 207 21.37 -3.97 30.23
C LEU A 207 19.97 -4.36 30.71
N LEU A 208 19.83 -5.51 31.37
CA LEU A 208 18.55 -5.95 31.95
C LEU A 208 17.99 -4.96 32.99
N ALA A 209 18.87 -4.27 33.73
CA ALA A 209 18.46 -3.26 34.70
C ALA A 209 17.81 -2.01 34.06
N VAL A 210 18.09 -1.75 32.78
CA VAL A 210 17.76 -0.47 32.13
C VAL A 210 16.78 -0.63 30.95
N LEU A 211 16.17 -1.83 30.81
CA LEU A 211 15.21 -2.18 29.76
C LEU A 211 13.99 -1.26 29.63
N ASP A 212 13.61 -0.54 30.69
CA ASP A 212 12.47 0.39 30.65
C ASP A 212 12.74 1.61 29.74
N THR A 213 14.02 1.93 29.53
CA THR A 213 14.47 3.04 28.70
C THR A 213 14.97 2.60 27.33
N VAL A 214 14.99 1.30 27.03
CA VAL A 214 15.59 0.77 25.79
C VAL A 214 14.54 0.07 24.92
N CYS A 215 14.52 0.42 23.64
CA CYS A 215 13.74 -0.27 22.62
C CYS A 215 14.69 -0.91 21.60
N PHE A 216 14.45 -2.15 21.21
CA PHE A 216 15.30 -2.84 20.25
C PHE A 216 14.68 -2.85 18.86
N LYS A 217 15.45 -2.41 17.86
CA LYS A 217 15.08 -2.49 16.44
C LYS A 217 15.26 -3.91 15.91
N ARG A 218 16.37 -4.55 16.28
CA ARG A 218 16.64 -5.98 16.06
C ARG A 218 17.34 -6.51 17.31
N ILE A 219 17.03 -7.77 17.66
CA ILE A 219 17.64 -8.44 18.80
C ILE A 219 18.36 -9.70 18.33
N SER A 220 19.65 -9.77 18.67
CA SER A 220 20.48 -10.94 18.47
C SER A 220 19.95 -12.13 19.26
N PRO A 221 19.77 -13.31 18.62
CA PRO A 221 19.40 -14.54 19.32
C PRO A 221 20.36 -14.93 20.46
N ARG A 222 21.65 -14.57 20.35
CA ARG A 222 22.65 -14.81 21.42
C ARG A 222 22.33 -14.01 22.68
N PHE A 223 21.93 -12.75 22.49
CA PHE A 223 21.57 -11.88 23.59
C PHE A 223 20.28 -12.37 24.27
N VAL A 224 19.23 -12.70 23.50
CA VAL A 224 17.98 -13.25 24.06
C VAL A 224 18.27 -14.50 24.89
N ARG A 225 19.06 -15.44 24.37
CA ARG A 225 19.45 -16.65 25.09
C ARG A 225 20.15 -16.33 26.42
N ALA A 226 21.16 -15.46 26.40
CA ALA A 226 21.89 -15.07 27.59
C ALA A 226 21.00 -14.34 28.62
N ALA A 227 20.17 -13.40 28.16
CA ALA A 227 19.20 -12.68 28.98
C ALA A 227 18.21 -13.63 29.65
N LEU A 228 17.65 -14.59 28.90
CA LEU A 228 16.75 -15.59 29.47
C LEU A 228 17.45 -16.47 30.51
N LYS A 229 18.67 -16.95 30.25
CA LYS A 229 19.45 -17.72 31.23
C LYS A 229 19.70 -16.93 32.51
N GLU A 230 20.09 -15.67 32.38
CA GLU A 230 20.38 -14.83 33.54
C GLU A 230 19.12 -14.52 34.36
N ILE A 231 18.01 -14.18 33.70
CA ILE A 231 16.74 -13.94 34.38
C ILE A 231 16.26 -15.22 35.09
N TYR A 232 16.45 -16.39 34.47
CA TYR A 232 16.13 -17.68 35.08
C TYR A 232 16.99 -17.96 36.30
N GLN A 233 18.31 -17.72 36.24
CA GLN A 233 19.23 -17.87 37.36
C GLN A 233 18.86 -16.95 38.53
N LYS A 234 18.49 -15.70 38.24
CA LYS A 234 18.04 -14.70 39.23
C LYS A 234 16.59 -14.89 39.68
N ARG A 235 15.83 -15.80 39.06
CA ARG A 235 14.38 -16.01 39.30
C ARG A 235 13.55 -14.71 39.18
N ALA A 236 13.98 -13.78 38.34
CA ALA A 236 13.42 -12.43 38.27
C ALA A 236 12.32 -12.30 37.19
N GLY A 237 11.15 -12.91 37.42
CA GLY A 237 10.04 -12.96 36.44
C GLY A 237 9.59 -11.59 35.89
N HIS A 238 9.65 -10.54 36.70
CA HIS A 238 9.27 -9.18 36.28
C HIS A 238 10.16 -8.62 35.15
N LEU A 239 11.41 -9.07 35.03
CA LEU A 239 12.32 -8.67 33.95
C LEU A 239 11.94 -9.29 32.60
N ILE A 240 11.25 -10.43 32.59
CA ILE A 240 10.77 -11.08 31.36
C ILE A 240 9.75 -10.18 30.65
N VAL A 241 8.79 -9.63 31.41
CA VAL A 241 7.77 -8.73 30.85
C VAL A 241 8.43 -7.48 30.23
N LYS A 242 9.49 -6.96 30.87
CA LYS A 242 10.26 -5.82 30.34
C LYS A 242 11.03 -6.18 29.07
N LEU A 243 11.68 -7.34 29.06
CA LEU A 243 12.42 -7.84 27.89
C LEU A 243 11.49 -8.09 26.69
N ILE A 244 10.30 -8.62 26.94
CA ILE A 244 9.31 -8.91 25.89
C ILE A 244 8.69 -7.61 25.35
N LYS A 245 8.39 -6.63 26.21
CA LYS A 245 7.91 -5.31 25.78
C LYS A 245 8.94 -4.56 24.93
N SER A 246 10.20 -4.56 25.33
CA SER A 246 11.30 -3.91 24.58
C SER A 246 11.63 -4.60 23.25
N SER A 247 11.16 -5.84 23.04
CA SER A 247 11.39 -6.66 21.86
C SER A 247 10.18 -6.83 20.94
N ALA A 248 9.19 -5.93 21.03
CA ALA A 248 7.94 -6.01 20.26
C ALA A 248 7.20 -7.36 20.40
N ASN A 249 7.26 -7.93 21.60
CA ASN A 249 6.72 -9.24 21.99
C ASN A 249 7.35 -10.44 21.28
N LEU A 250 8.59 -10.33 20.76
CA LEU A 250 9.29 -11.39 20.05
C LEU A 250 10.41 -12.03 20.88
N ILE A 251 10.32 -13.33 21.12
CA ILE A 251 11.44 -14.15 21.60
C ILE A 251 12.10 -14.82 20.38
N ASN A 252 13.27 -14.34 20.01
CA ASN A 252 14.03 -14.86 18.88
C ASN A 252 15.21 -15.74 19.36
N LEU A 253 15.15 -17.03 19.07
CA LEU A 253 16.19 -18.01 19.43
C LEU A 253 16.64 -18.84 18.21
N CYS A 254 16.49 -18.32 16.99
CA CYS A 254 16.82 -19.01 15.74
C CYS A 254 18.31 -19.41 15.64
N MET A 255 18.60 -20.45 14.85
CA MET A 255 19.95 -20.93 14.53
C MET A 255 20.78 -21.34 15.77
N ARG A 256 20.16 -21.99 16.77
CA ARG A 256 20.85 -22.34 18.03
C ARG A 256 20.53 -23.75 18.51
N GLU A 257 21.56 -24.42 19.02
CA GLU A 257 21.41 -25.59 19.90
C GLU A 257 21.08 -25.10 21.31
N LEU A 258 19.88 -25.46 21.78
CA LEU A 258 19.39 -25.14 23.11
C LEU A 258 19.69 -26.30 24.05
N ASP A 259 20.38 -26.05 25.16
CA ASP A 259 20.59 -27.06 26.19
C ASP A 259 19.37 -27.16 27.14
N SER A 260 19.39 -28.10 28.10
CA SER A 260 18.29 -28.22 29.09
C SER A 260 18.09 -26.94 29.92
N THR A 261 19.16 -26.18 30.18
CA THR A 261 19.06 -24.92 30.93
C THR A 261 18.40 -23.83 30.11
N ASP A 262 18.69 -23.76 28.81
CA ASP A 262 18.02 -22.87 27.85
C ASP A 262 16.52 -23.16 27.77
N CYS A 263 16.15 -24.45 27.66
CA CYS A 263 14.76 -24.85 27.56
C CYS A 263 13.98 -24.50 28.84
N LYS A 264 14.59 -24.69 30.03
CA LYS A 264 14.00 -24.27 31.31
C LYS A 264 13.87 -22.77 31.43
N ALA A 265 14.86 -22.01 30.95
CA ALA A 265 14.80 -20.56 30.92
C ALA A 265 13.71 -20.05 29.97
N LEU A 266 13.56 -20.66 28.80
CA LEU A 266 12.48 -20.38 27.86
C LEU A 266 11.11 -20.71 28.46
N CYS A 267 10.95 -21.88 29.10
CA CYS A 267 9.70 -22.23 29.79
C CYS A 267 9.37 -21.23 30.91
N PHE A 268 10.38 -20.79 31.67
CA PHE A 268 10.21 -19.74 32.67
C PHE A 268 9.77 -18.41 32.03
N ALA A 269 10.34 -18.04 30.88
CA ALA A 269 9.91 -16.87 30.13
C ALA A 269 8.44 -16.94 29.71
N LEU A 270 8.03 -18.06 29.09
CA LEU A 270 6.66 -18.29 28.64
C LEU A 270 5.68 -18.36 29.82
N HIS A 271 6.11 -18.78 31.01
CA HIS A 271 5.24 -18.79 32.20
C HIS A 271 4.82 -17.38 32.66
N TYR A 272 5.69 -16.38 32.49
CA TYR A 272 5.43 -14.99 32.92
C TYR A 272 4.99 -14.06 31.78
N SER A 273 4.64 -14.61 30.61
CA SER A 273 4.27 -13.82 29.43
C SER A 273 3.12 -14.43 28.65
N ASP A 274 2.29 -13.58 28.04
CA ASP A 274 1.14 -13.97 27.23
C ASP A 274 1.16 -13.24 25.89
N GLY A 275 0.76 -13.93 24.83
CA GLY A 275 0.69 -13.39 23.47
C GLY A 275 2.06 -13.24 22.79
N VAL A 276 3.06 -14.00 23.22
CA VAL A 276 4.44 -13.89 22.71
C VAL A 276 4.58 -14.48 21.31
N LYS A 277 5.33 -13.82 20.44
CA LYS A 277 5.80 -14.37 19.17
C LYS A 277 7.11 -15.12 19.42
N LEU A 278 7.17 -16.39 19.05
CA LEU A 278 8.31 -17.27 19.31
C LEU A 278 8.94 -17.73 18.00
N ASN A 279 10.21 -17.39 17.79
CA ASN A 279 10.97 -17.79 16.62
C ASN A 279 12.07 -18.79 16.99
N LEU A 280 11.92 -20.03 16.53
CA LEU A 280 12.80 -21.19 16.75
C LEU A 280 13.27 -21.81 15.43
N LEU A 281 13.32 -21.02 14.34
CA LEU A 281 13.79 -21.50 13.05
C LEU A 281 15.24 -22.01 13.15
N ASN A 282 15.50 -23.23 12.65
CA ASN A 282 16.80 -23.91 12.69
C ASN A 282 17.38 -24.02 14.11
N SER A 283 16.52 -24.17 15.11
CA SER A 283 16.93 -24.37 16.50
C SER A 283 16.80 -25.84 16.88
N VAL A 284 17.87 -26.40 17.46
CA VAL A 284 17.88 -27.79 17.91
C VAL A 284 17.47 -27.83 19.38
N ILE A 285 16.35 -28.50 19.65
CA ILE A 285 15.81 -28.70 20.99
C ILE A 285 15.92 -30.18 21.36
N PRO A 286 16.50 -30.52 22.53
CA PRO A 286 16.51 -31.88 23.04
C PRO A 286 15.09 -32.46 23.14
N ASN A 287 14.90 -33.69 22.64
CA ASN A 287 13.59 -34.35 22.60
C ASN A 287 12.94 -34.49 23.99
N ASN A 288 13.75 -34.62 25.04
CA ASN A 288 13.28 -34.70 26.43
C ASN A 288 12.65 -33.39 26.96
N GLU A 289 13.03 -32.23 26.41
CA GLU A 289 12.55 -30.91 26.85
C GLU A 289 11.41 -30.37 25.97
N THR A 290 11.20 -30.95 24.79
CA THR A 290 10.18 -30.52 23.83
C THR A 290 8.77 -30.50 24.45
N GLY A 291 8.44 -31.54 25.23
CA GLY A 291 7.15 -31.62 25.93
C GLY A 291 6.95 -30.52 26.99
N SER A 292 8.01 -29.99 27.58
CA SER A 292 7.92 -28.88 28.54
C SER A 292 7.49 -27.58 27.86
N ILE A 293 8.03 -27.33 26.65
CA ILE A 293 7.71 -26.14 25.86
C ILE A 293 6.28 -26.24 25.30
N VAL A 294 5.89 -27.40 24.77
CA VAL A 294 4.55 -27.63 24.19
C VAL A 294 3.43 -27.31 25.19
N LYS A 295 3.61 -27.63 26.48
CA LYS A 295 2.63 -27.31 27.55
C LYS A 295 2.34 -25.81 27.67
N LEU A 296 3.29 -24.95 27.31
CA LEU A 296 3.20 -23.50 27.46
C LEU A 296 2.83 -22.79 26.14
N LEU A 297 2.63 -23.52 25.04
CA LEU A 297 2.29 -22.92 23.75
C LEU A 297 0.94 -22.21 23.72
N HIS A 298 0.03 -22.49 24.67
CA HIS A 298 -1.22 -21.73 24.81
C HIS A 298 -1.01 -20.23 25.08
N ARG A 299 0.21 -19.83 25.47
CA ARG A 299 0.60 -18.42 25.71
C ARG A 299 1.32 -17.79 24.51
N VAL A 300 1.60 -18.57 23.47
CA VAL A 300 2.29 -18.13 22.26
C VAL A 300 1.25 -17.74 21.21
N SER A 301 1.39 -16.56 20.62
CA SER A 301 0.49 -16.05 19.59
C SER A 301 0.92 -16.40 18.16
N ASP A 302 2.23 -16.48 17.92
CA ASP A 302 2.82 -16.81 16.62
C ASP A 302 4.07 -17.67 16.85
N LEU A 303 4.09 -18.87 16.29
CA LEU A 303 5.20 -19.81 16.40
C LEU A 303 5.84 -20.02 15.04
N ARG A 304 7.17 -19.83 14.97
CA ARG A 304 7.98 -20.16 13.79
C ARG A 304 8.97 -21.26 14.12
N VAL A 305 8.88 -22.38 13.43
CA VAL A 305 9.69 -23.59 13.63
C VAL A 305 10.10 -24.17 12.28
N ASP A 306 11.17 -24.95 12.26
CA ASP A 306 11.56 -25.73 11.08
C ASP A 306 10.81 -27.07 11.00
N ARG A 307 10.93 -27.75 9.85
CA ARG A 307 10.23 -29.02 9.57
C ARG A 307 10.59 -30.16 10.56
N LYS A 308 11.82 -30.22 11.07
CA LYS A 308 12.28 -31.28 11.99
C LYS A 308 11.77 -31.03 13.41
N LEU A 309 11.84 -29.78 13.86
CA LEU A 309 11.32 -29.34 15.16
C LEU A 309 9.79 -29.37 15.20
N LEU A 310 9.12 -29.07 14.08
CA LEU A 310 7.67 -29.23 13.96
C LEU A 310 7.25 -30.69 14.19
N LEU A 311 7.96 -31.66 13.61
CA LEU A 311 7.71 -33.08 13.86
C LEU A 311 7.91 -33.45 15.34
N SER A 312 9.01 -33.00 15.96
CA SER A 312 9.24 -33.29 17.38
C SER A 312 8.16 -32.67 18.28
N PHE A 313 7.66 -31.47 17.95
CA PHE A 313 6.56 -30.81 18.66
C PHE A 313 5.24 -31.57 18.50
N LEU A 314 4.95 -32.11 17.32
CA LEU A 314 3.77 -32.94 17.08
C LEU A 314 3.82 -34.27 17.83
N HIS A 315 4.97 -34.94 17.84
CA HIS A 315 5.16 -36.17 18.64
C HIS A 315 4.98 -35.90 20.13
N ALA A 316 5.60 -34.84 20.64
CA ALA A 316 5.44 -34.43 22.03
C ALA A 316 3.98 -34.08 22.36
N SER A 317 3.27 -33.43 21.43
CA SER A 317 1.85 -33.12 21.59
C SER A 317 0.99 -34.39 21.68
N LYS A 318 1.23 -35.38 20.83
CA LYS A 318 0.55 -36.68 20.87
C LYS A 318 0.80 -37.41 22.20
N ASP A 319 2.02 -37.37 22.72
CA ASP A 319 2.33 -37.98 24.02
C ASP A 319 1.72 -37.23 25.21
N LEU A 320 1.47 -35.93 25.07
CA LEU A 320 0.76 -35.11 26.05
C LEU A 320 -0.76 -35.28 25.95
N GLU A 321 -1.30 -35.56 24.77
CA GLU A 321 -2.70 -35.91 24.55
C GLU A 321 -3.09 -37.16 25.34
N LYS A 322 -2.24 -38.20 25.30
CA LYS A 322 -2.39 -39.41 26.14
C LYS A 322 -2.45 -39.10 27.64
N LYS A 323 -1.92 -37.94 28.05
CA LYS A 323 -1.87 -37.46 29.45
C LYS A 323 -2.96 -36.42 29.75
N GLY A 324 -3.88 -36.15 28.82
CA GLY A 324 -5.03 -35.27 29.02
C GLY A 324 -4.80 -33.77 28.79
N TYR A 325 -3.71 -33.37 28.13
CA TYR A 325 -3.45 -31.97 27.79
C TYR A 325 -4.05 -31.56 26.44
N SER A 326 -4.46 -30.28 26.32
CA SER A 326 -5.07 -29.73 25.10
C SER A 326 -4.04 -29.46 23.99
N VAL A 327 -4.12 -30.23 22.90
CA VAL A 327 -3.25 -30.15 21.72
C VAL A 327 -3.58 -28.97 20.78
N SER A 328 -4.78 -28.40 20.91
CA SER A 328 -5.22 -27.26 20.08
C SER A 328 -4.29 -26.05 20.19
N SER A 329 -3.59 -25.89 21.31
CA SER A 329 -2.65 -24.79 21.55
C SER A 329 -1.49 -24.73 20.54
N LEU A 330 -0.98 -25.87 20.09
CA LEU A 330 0.07 -25.92 19.06
C LEU A 330 -0.45 -25.41 17.71
N LEU A 331 -1.63 -25.87 17.28
CA LEU A 331 -2.24 -25.43 16.02
C LEU A 331 -2.61 -23.95 16.07
N THR A 332 -3.15 -23.46 17.18
CA THR A 332 -3.46 -22.03 17.35
C THR A 332 -2.19 -21.18 17.25
N ALA A 333 -1.10 -21.60 17.89
CA ALA A 333 0.19 -20.87 17.83
C ALA A 333 0.80 -20.89 16.41
N LEU A 334 0.50 -21.91 15.60
CA LEU A 334 0.93 -22.02 14.19
C LEU A 334 -0.08 -21.41 13.21
N ASN A 335 -1.12 -20.70 13.69
CA ASN A 335 -2.20 -20.16 12.85
C ASN A 335 -2.89 -21.21 11.97
N HIS A 336 -3.05 -22.45 12.48
CA HIS A 336 -3.62 -23.59 11.76
C HIS A 336 -2.87 -23.95 10.46
N LYS A 337 -1.58 -23.62 10.37
CA LYS A 337 -0.72 -23.94 9.23
C LYS A 337 0.42 -24.88 9.64
N LEU A 338 0.45 -26.07 9.04
CA LEU A 338 1.51 -27.07 9.20
C LEU A 338 2.35 -27.11 7.91
N ASP A 339 3.54 -26.52 7.98
CA ASP A 339 4.43 -26.38 6.83
C ASP A 339 5.68 -27.25 6.98
N PHE A 340 5.78 -28.29 6.14
CA PHE A 340 6.93 -29.20 6.09
C PHE A 340 7.83 -28.97 4.86
N SER A 341 7.55 -27.93 4.07
CA SER A 341 8.33 -27.61 2.88
C SER A 341 9.76 -27.17 3.19
N SER A 342 10.66 -27.31 2.22
CA SER A 342 12.06 -26.90 2.37
C SER A 342 12.16 -25.37 2.28
N ASN A 343 12.32 -24.68 3.41
CA ASN A 343 12.66 -23.26 3.41
C ASN A 343 14.12 -23.06 2.98
N SER A 344 14.39 -22.89 1.68
CA SER A 344 15.70 -22.47 1.15
C SER A 344 15.95 -20.97 1.37
N SER A 345 15.70 -20.46 2.58
CA SER A 345 15.98 -19.07 2.94
C SER A 345 16.81 -19.00 4.21
N LEU A 346 18.10 -19.32 4.10
CA LEU A 346 19.17 -18.54 4.71
C LEU A 346 20.53 -18.94 4.10
N GLY A 347 21.18 -17.98 3.46
CA GLY A 347 22.52 -18.15 2.92
C GLY A 347 23.58 -18.35 4.01
N SER A 348 24.42 -19.36 3.79
CA SER A 348 25.84 -19.50 4.14
C SER A 348 26.28 -19.22 5.59
N GLY A 349 26.81 -20.27 6.25
CA GLY A 349 27.63 -20.11 7.45
C GLY A 349 27.84 -21.36 8.27
N ARG A 350 28.54 -22.37 7.72
CA ARG A 350 29.14 -23.52 8.43
C ARG A 350 28.22 -24.27 9.41
N PHE A 351 27.42 -25.22 8.93
CA PHE A 351 27.18 -26.53 9.57
C PHE A 351 26.44 -27.41 8.56
N GLY A 352 27.07 -28.51 8.14
CA GLY A 352 26.44 -29.61 7.39
C GLY A 352 26.10 -29.34 5.93
N GLN A 353 26.69 -30.10 5.02
CA GLN A 353 26.09 -30.37 3.71
C GLN A 353 24.73 -31.04 3.95
N GLU A 354 23.63 -30.31 3.92
CA GLU A 354 22.36 -30.91 3.53
C GLU A 354 22.23 -30.63 2.03
N ASN A 355 22.51 -31.68 1.24
CA ASN A 355 22.02 -31.76 -0.13
C ASN A 355 20.49 -31.55 -0.10
N GLY A 356 19.85 -31.31 -1.24
CA GLY A 356 18.39 -31.19 -1.34
C GLY A 356 17.69 -32.52 -0.97
N ASP A 357 17.73 -32.88 0.31
CA ASP A 357 17.26 -34.14 0.85
C ASP A 357 15.78 -33.98 1.20
N LEU A 358 14.98 -34.74 0.46
CA LEU A 358 13.56 -34.94 0.68
C LEU A 358 13.31 -35.41 2.12
N LEU A 359 12.32 -34.84 2.80
CA LEU A 359 11.97 -35.25 4.16
C LEU A 359 11.19 -36.57 4.11
N THR A 360 11.83 -37.69 4.49
CA THR A 360 11.12 -38.97 4.63
C THR A 360 10.29 -38.97 5.91
N MET A 361 8.97 -39.07 5.75
CA MET A 361 7.99 -39.09 6.82
C MET A 361 7.52 -40.52 7.08
N SER A 362 7.61 -40.93 8.33
CA SER A 362 7.21 -42.25 8.82
C SER A 362 5.72 -42.34 9.11
N ARG A 363 5.21 -43.57 9.23
CA ARG A 363 3.86 -43.84 9.74
C ARG A 363 3.61 -43.14 11.09
N THR A 364 4.59 -43.09 11.97
CA THR A 364 4.46 -42.40 13.26
C THR A 364 4.25 -40.90 13.12
N ASP A 365 4.91 -40.25 12.16
CA ASP A 365 4.76 -38.82 11.89
C ASP A 365 3.32 -38.49 11.45
N PHE A 366 2.79 -39.23 10.48
CA PHE A 366 1.41 -39.06 10.03
C PHE A 366 0.39 -39.36 11.11
N THR A 367 0.65 -40.32 12.00
CA THR A 367 -0.26 -40.53 13.16
C THR A 367 -0.27 -39.34 14.12
N ALA A 368 0.85 -38.64 14.31
CA ALA A 368 0.92 -37.46 15.18
C ALA A 368 0.23 -36.25 14.53
N ILE A 369 0.40 -36.07 13.23
CA ILE A 369 -0.33 -35.06 12.44
C ILE A 369 -1.84 -35.33 12.52
N SER A 370 -2.25 -36.58 12.28
CA SER A 370 -3.65 -36.99 12.30
C SER A 370 -4.31 -36.82 13.66
N SER A 371 -3.64 -37.16 14.76
CA SER A 371 -4.21 -36.94 16.11
C SER A 371 -4.36 -35.44 16.39
N THR A 372 -3.33 -34.64 16.08
CA THR A 372 -3.34 -33.19 16.28
C THR A 372 -4.48 -32.52 15.51
N ILE A 373 -4.65 -32.84 14.22
CA ILE A 373 -5.71 -32.27 13.38
C ILE A 373 -7.11 -32.74 13.81
N LYS A 374 -7.28 -34.00 14.27
CA LYS A 374 -8.58 -34.48 14.77
C LYS A 374 -9.10 -33.62 15.91
N THR A 375 -8.20 -33.18 16.80
CA THR A 375 -8.54 -32.32 17.94
C THR A 375 -8.79 -30.85 17.57
N SER A 376 -8.52 -30.45 16.32
CA SER A 376 -8.75 -29.07 15.87
C SER A 376 -10.23 -28.77 15.66
N THR A 377 -10.62 -27.54 15.98
CA THR A 377 -11.95 -26.97 15.71
C THR A 377 -12.02 -26.21 14.39
N CYS A 378 -10.86 -25.87 13.81
CA CYS A 378 -10.73 -25.11 12.56
C CYS A 378 -10.04 -25.96 11.49
N ASP A 379 -10.33 -25.64 10.23
CA ASP A 379 -9.64 -26.24 9.09
C ASP A 379 -8.15 -25.90 9.13
N THR A 380 -7.32 -26.90 8.81
CA THR A 380 -5.85 -26.79 8.92
C THR A 380 -5.23 -26.82 7.53
N GLU A 381 -4.31 -25.91 7.25
CA GLU A 381 -3.48 -25.95 6.04
C GLU A 381 -2.32 -26.93 6.27
N LEU A 382 -2.21 -27.97 5.45
CA LEU A 382 -1.13 -28.95 5.51
C LEU A 382 -0.31 -28.88 4.22
N ILE A 383 0.95 -28.47 4.36
CA ILE A 383 1.88 -28.29 3.24
C ILE A 383 2.98 -29.35 3.31
N LEU A 384 3.02 -30.20 2.29
CA LEU A 384 3.92 -31.35 2.15
C LEU A 384 4.69 -31.29 0.81
N TYR A 385 5.20 -30.11 0.45
CA TYR A 385 6.17 -30.00 -0.64
C TYR A 385 7.51 -30.61 -0.19
N ASP A 386 8.23 -31.28 -1.08
CA ASP A 386 9.52 -31.95 -0.81
C ASP A 386 9.51 -33.03 0.29
N CYS A 387 8.36 -33.70 0.50
CA CYS A 387 8.24 -34.83 1.42
C CYS A 387 8.18 -36.16 0.66
N GLN A 388 8.64 -37.23 1.29
CA GLN A 388 8.47 -38.62 0.86
C GLN A 388 7.79 -39.42 1.97
N ALA A 389 6.93 -40.36 1.62
CA ALA A 389 6.21 -41.18 2.58
C ALA A 389 5.95 -42.57 2.00
N ASP A 390 5.85 -43.56 2.89
CA ASP A 390 5.37 -44.88 2.50
C ASP A 390 3.85 -44.87 2.30
N ASP A 391 3.37 -45.72 1.40
CA ASP A 391 1.95 -45.96 1.11
C ASP A 391 1.09 -46.11 2.38
N SER A 392 1.53 -46.99 3.29
CA SER A 392 0.84 -47.24 4.56
C SER A 392 0.81 -46.05 5.52
N ALA A 393 1.69 -45.06 5.31
CA ALA A 393 1.75 -43.84 6.09
C ALA A 393 0.77 -42.79 5.55
N LEU A 394 0.65 -42.69 4.22
CA LEU A 394 -0.28 -41.79 3.54
C LEU A 394 -1.75 -42.17 3.79
N GLU A 395 -2.05 -43.47 3.96
CA GLU A 395 -3.40 -43.95 4.30
C GLU A 395 -3.98 -43.29 5.57
N ILE A 396 -3.12 -42.84 6.50
CA ILE A 396 -3.53 -42.20 7.76
C ILE A 396 -4.13 -40.80 7.54
N LEU A 397 -3.87 -40.18 6.39
CA LEU A 397 -4.38 -38.86 6.04
C LEU A 397 -5.87 -38.90 5.64
N PHE A 398 -6.35 -39.94 4.95
CA PHE A 398 -7.73 -39.96 4.42
C PHE A 398 -8.82 -39.64 5.46
N PRO A 399 -8.79 -40.16 6.70
CA PRO A 399 -9.80 -39.84 7.71
C PRO A 399 -9.85 -38.37 8.13
N ILE A 400 -8.77 -37.60 7.93
CA ILE A 400 -8.67 -36.19 8.37
C ILE A 400 -8.84 -35.18 7.24
N LEU A 401 -8.83 -35.62 5.96
CA LEU A 401 -8.87 -34.73 4.80
C LEU A 401 -10.07 -33.77 4.79
N HIS A 402 -11.20 -34.16 5.39
CA HIS A 402 -12.38 -33.29 5.51
C HIS A 402 -12.18 -32.02 6.35
N LYS A 403 -11.09 -31.91 7.13
CA LYS A 403 -10.69 -30.74 7.93
C LYS A 403 -9.40 -30.08 7.42
N VAL A 404 -8.88 -30.49 6.26
CA VAL A 404 -7.54 -30.11 5.83
C VAL A 404 -7.56 -29.49 4.45
N HIS A 405 -6.91 -28.33 4.30
CA HIS A 405 -6.52 -27.80 3.00
C HIS A 405 -5.13 -28.31 2.66
N LEU A 406 -5.05 -29.20 1.68
CA LEU A 406 -3.86 -30.01 1.41
C LEU A 406 -3.07 -29.47 0.22
N TYR A 407 -1.78 -29.22 0.44
CA TYR A 407 -0.81 -28.83 -0.57
C TYR A 407 0.27 -29.90 -0.68
N LEU A 408 0.35 -30.56 -1.83
CA LEU A 408 1.23 -31.72 -2.04
C LEU A 408 2.26 -31.43 -3.13
N GLY A 409 3.46 -31.99 -2.98
CA GLY A 409 4.36 -32.18 -4.11
C GLY A 409 3.80 -33.18 -5.13
N LYS A 410 4.21 -33.02 -6.39
CA LYS A 410 3.75 -33.82 -7.54
C LYS A 410 3.91 -35.34 -7.32
N SER A 411 5.04 -35.75 -6.73
CA SER A 411 5.35 -37.16 -6.43
C SER A 411 4.37 -37.78 -5.43
N LEU A 412 4.08 -37.08 -4.32
CA LEU A 412 3.14 -37.55 -3.30
C LEU A 412 1.71 -37.57 -3.83
N LEU A 413 1.32 -36.60 -4.64
CA LEU A 413 0.01 -36.58 -5.27
C LEU A 413 -0.19 -37.82 -6.18
N CYS A 414 0.80 -38.15 -7.00
CA CYS A 414 0.77 -39.35 -7.85
C CYS A 414 0.70 -40.65 -7.02
N GLN A 415 1.43 -40.72 -5.91
CA GLN A 415 1.36 -41.87 -4.99
C GLN A 415 -0.04 -42.00 -4.36
N ILE A 416 -0.64 -40.90 -3.90
CA ILE A 416 -1.99 -40.90 -3.34
C ILE A 416 -3.03 -41.35 -4.38
N LEU A 417 -2.92 -40.92 -5.64
CA LEU A 417 -3.79 -41.39 -6.73
C LEU A 417 -3.64 -42.91 -6.95
N THR A 418 -2.40 -43.42 -6.89
CA THR A 418 -2.12 -44.87 -6.99
C THR A 418 -2.71 -45.66 -5.82
N LEU A 419 -2.75 -45.07 -4.62
CA LEU A 419 -3.40 -45.69 -3.45
C LEU A 419 -4.91 -45.77 -3.59
N ILE A 420 -5.55 -44.72 -4.12
CA ILE A 420 -7.00 -44.73 -4.39
C ILE A 420 -7.35 -45.84 -5.36
N PHE A 421 -6.54 -46.04 -6.40
CA PHE A 421 -6.69 -47.15 -7.35
C PHE A 421 -6.62 -48.53 -6.66
N ASN A 422 -5.59 -48.75 -5.86
CA ASN A 422 -5.30 -50.07 -5.27
C ASN A 422 -6.25 -50.44 -4.12
N ALA A 423 -7.07 -49.50 -3.64
CA ALA A 423 -8.03 -49.74 -2.58
C ALA A 423 -9.29 -50.49 -3.07
N PRO A 424 -10.03 -51.19 -2.18
CA PRO A 424 -11.33 -51.75 -2.51
C PRO A 424 -12.31 -50.65 -2.96
N MET A 425 -13.15 -50.92 -3.96
CA MET A 425 -14.05 -49.94 -4.60
C MET A 425 -14.81 -49.01 -3.63
N ALA A 426 -15.33 -49.54 -2.53
CA ALA A 426 -16.04 -48.74 -1.52
C ALA A 426 -15.13 -47.70 -0.83
N MET A 427 -13.86 -48.05 -0.60
CA MET A 427 -12.84 -47.17 -0.02
C MET A 427 -12.33 -46.17 -1.05
N SER A 428 -12.11 -46.59 -2.31
CA SER A 428 -11.66 -45.70 -3.39
C SER A 428 -12.58 -44.52 -3.60
N LEU A 429 -13.91 -44.73 -3.61
CA LEU A 429 -14.90 -43.66 -3.73
C LEU A 429 -14.86 -42.69 -2.52
N GLN A 430 -14.74 -43.23 -1.30
CA GLN A 430 -14.64 -42.42 -0.09
C GLN A 430 -13.35 -41.60 -0.06
N TRP A 431 -12.23 -42.20 -0.45
CA TRP A 431 -10.92 -41.57 -0.49
C TRP A 431 -10.85 -40.49 -1.57
N ALA A 432 -11.41 -40.76 -2.76
CA ALA A 432 -11.50 -39.78 -3.83
C ALA A 432 -12.34 -38.56 -3.42
N SER A 433 -13.49 -38.77 -2.77
CA SER A 433 -14.34 -37.69 -2.26
C SER A 433 -13.68 -36.90 -1.11
N ALA A 434 -12.93 -37.57 -0.23
CA ALA A 434 -12.20 -36.92 0.84
C ALA A 434 -11.04 -36.07 0.28
N LEU A 435 -10.32 -36.60 -0.70
CA LEU A 435 -9.23 -35.90 -1.37
C LEU A 435 -9.72 -34.71 -2.20
N SER A 436 -10.83 -34.85 -2.93
CA SER A 436 -11.38 -33.75 -3.75
C SER A 436 -11.73 -32.51 -2.92
N LYS A 437 -12.26 -32.72 -1.70
CA LYS A 437 -12.57 -31.66 -0.74
C LYS A 437 -11.33 -31.00 -0.14
N ALA A 438 -10.26 -31.76 0.07
CA ALA A 438 -9.03 -31.26 0.67
C ALA A 438 -8.12 -30.52 -0.31
N LEU A 439 -8.15 -30.89 -1.59
CA LEU A 439 -7.33 -30.28 -2.63
C LEU A 439 -7.77 -28.84 -2.93
N GLY A 440 -6.82 -27.98 -3.31
CA GLY A 440 -7.09 -26.62 -3.77
C GLY A 440 -7.83 -26.54 -5.11
N LYS A 441 -7.91 -25.33 -5.67
CA LYS A 441 -8.51 -25.08 -6.99
C LYS A 441 -7.56 -25.35 -8.16
N GLU A 442 -6.27 -25.48 -7.88
CA GLU A 442 -5.23 -25.73 -8.86
C GLU A 442 -4.61 -27.10 -8.57
N LEU A 443 -4.49 -27.93 -9.59
CA LEU A 443 -3.86 -29.23 -9.52
C LEU A 443 -2.74 -29.31 -10.55
N ASP A 444 -1.51 -29.47 -10.09
CA ASP A 444 -0.32 -29.59 -10.94
C ASP A 444 0.29 -30.99 -10.82
N LEU A 445 0.26 -31.72 -11.93
CA LEU A 445 0.87 -33.03 -12.11
C LEU A 445 1.91 -33.01 -13.23
N SER A 446 2.30 -31.83 -13.72
CA SER A 446 3.26 -31.71 -14.83
C SER A 446 4.56 -32.46 -14.58
N ASP A 447 5.16 -33.01 -15.64
CA ASP A 447 6.39 -33.81 -15.59
C ASP A 447 6.29 -35.10 -14.75
N THR A 448 5.08 -35.56 -14.41
CA THR A 448 4.87 -36.87 -13.77
C THR A 448 4.25 -37.85 -14.76
N PRO A 449 4.86 -39.02 -15.02
CA PRO A 449 4.29 -40.00 -15.93
C PRO A 449 3.03 -40.60 -15.34
N LEU A 450 1.90 -40.41 -16.00
CA LEU A 450 0.61 -40.94 -15.59
C LEU A 450 0.24 -42.10 -16.50
N ASP A 451 0.10 -43.30 -15.93
CA ASP A 451 -0.44 -44.44 -16.66
C ASP A 451 -1.98 -44.38 -16.71
N TYR A 452 -2.59 -45.22 -17.54
CA TYR A 452 -4.05 -45.25 -17.70
C TYR A 452 -4.77 -45.48 -16.36
N ARG A 453 -4.20 -46.28 -15.46
CA ARG A 453 -4.77 -46.59 -14.13
C ARG A 453 -4.76 -45.41 -13.19
N THR A 454 -3.68 -44.62 -13.21
CA THR A 454 -3.57 -43.39 -12.43
C THR A 454 -4.55 -42.35 -12.97
N CYS A 455 -4.78 -42.31 -14.29
CA CYS A 455 -5.83 -41.50 -14.90
C CYS A 455 -7.26 -41.93 -14.50
N GLU A 456 -7.56 -43.24 -14.38
CA GLU A 456 -8.84 -43.71 -13.82
C GLU A 456 -9.05 -43.20 -12.38
N SER A 457 -8.00 -43.13 -11.58
CA SER A 457 -8.09 -42.61 -10.21
C SER A 457 -8.21 -41.10 -10.15
N LEU A 458 -7.52 -40.40 -11.05
CA LEU A 458 -7.70 -38.97 -11.24
C LEU A 458 -9.14 -38.65 -11.65
N GLN A 459 -9.72 -39.44 -12.55
CA GLN A 459 -11.12 -39.33 -12.95
C GLN A 459 -12.06 -39.44 -11.73
N LEU A 460 -11.88 -40.45 -10.87
CA LEU A 460 -12.68 -40.60 -9.64
C LEU A 460 -12.56 -39.38 -8.71
N VAL A 461 -11.39 -38.76 -8.62
CA VAL A 461 -11.21 -37.52 -7.82
C VAL A 461 -11.93 -36.35 -8.48
N LEU A 462 -11.86 -36.25 -9.82
CA LEU A 462 -12.55 -35.22 -10.60
C LEU A 462 -14.07 -35.37 -10.56
N ASP A 463 -14.61 -36.59 -10.45
CA ASP A 463 -16.05 -36.85 -10.27
C ASP A 463 -16.62 -36.07 -9.07
N TYR A 464 -15.89 -36.04 -7.96
CA TYR A 464 -16.28 -35.36 -6.73
C TYR A 464 -15.73 -33.94 -6.56
N LYS A 465 -14.95 -33.43 -7.52
CA LYS A 465 -14.43 -32.06 -7.49
C LYS A 465 -15.38 -31.12 -8.24
N GLU A 466 -15.83 -30.05 -7.57
CA GLU A 466 -16.74 -29.06 -8.19
C GLU A 466 -16.04 -27.73 -8.52
N GLU A 467 -14.95 -27.38 -7.81
CA GLU A 467 -14.23 -26.10 -7.98
C GLU A 467 -12.77 -26.29 -8.41
N LEU A 468 -12.51 -26.79 -9.61
CA LEU A 468 -11.16 -26.88 -10.19
C LEU A 468 -10.98 -25.76 -11.23
N THR A 469 -10.04 -24.85 -11.05
CA THR A 469 -9.79 -23.76 -12.03
C THR A 469 -8.72 -24.17 -13.04
N HIS A 470 -7.68 -24.87 -12.59
CA HIS A 470 -6.52 -25.22 -13.41
C HIS A 470 -6.09 -26.66 -13.16
N LEU A 471 -5.98 -27.44 -14.23
CA LEU A 471 -5.41 -28.78 -14.23
C LEU A 471 -4.20 -28.80 -15.16
N ASN A 472 -3.00 -28.92 -14.61
CA ASN A 472 -1.78 -29.03 -15.39
C ASN A 472 -1.33 -30.49 -15.48
N LEU A 473 -1.36 -31.02 -16.70
CA LEU A 473 -0.95 -32.37 -17.07
C LEU A 473 0.11 -32.35 -18.19
N SER A 474 0.92 -31.30 -18.26
CA SER A 474 1.98 -31.20 -19.26
C SER A 474 3.07 -32.25 -19.04
N TYR A 475 3.58 -32.87 -20.10
CA TYR A 475 4.65 -33.88 -20.06
C TYR A 475 4.31 -35.10 -19.18
N CYS A 476 3.03 -35.50 -19.16
CA CYS A 476 2.53 -36.60 -18.33
C CYS A 476 2.41 -37.95 -19.06
N GLN A 477 2.82 -38.05 -20.33
CA GLN A 477 2.69 -39.25 -21.17
C GLN A 477 1.22 -39.66 -21.45
N ILE A 478 0.30 -38.69 -21.44
CA ILE A 478 -1.13 -38.93 -21.68
C ILE A 478 -1.35 -39.38 -23.13
N THR A 479 -2.08 -40.49 -23.30
CA THR A 479 -2.53 -41.03 -24.59
C THR A 479 -3.98 -40.66 -24.86
N ASP A 480 -4.45 -40.84 -26.11
CA ASP A 480 -5.86 -40.62 -26.48
C ASP A 480 -6.85 -41.39 -25.58
N GLY A 481 -6.50 -42.61 -25.13
CA GLY A 481 -7.35 -43.39 -24.22
C GLY A 481 -7.41 -42.80 -22.81
N CYS A 482 -6.30 -42.23 -22.32
CA CYS A 482 -6.30 -41.51 -21.05
C CYS A 482 -7.09 -40.19 -21.16
N LEU A 483 -7.05 -39.55 -22.33
CA LEU A 483 -7.80 -38.33 -22.60
C LEU A 483 -9.32 -38.57 -22.52
N ASP A 484 -9.81 -39.70 -23.04
CA ASP A 484 -11.22 -40.08 -23.00
C ASP A 484 -11.80 -40.08 -21.57
N LEU A 485 -10.98 -40.38 -20.55
CA LEU A 485 -11.38 -40.36 -19.13
C LEU A 485 -11.53 -38.93 -18.57
N LEU A 486 -10.83 -37.95 -19.15
CA LEU A 486 -10.86 -36.55 -18.72
C LEU A 486 -11.97 -35.75 -19.42
N LEU A 487 -12.38 -36.16 -20.63
CA LEU A 487 -13.41 -35.46 -21.43
C LEU A 487 -14.70 -35.16 -20.66
N PRO A 488 -15.28 -36.09 -19.87
CA PRO A 488 -16.52 -35.83 -19.14
C PRO A 488 -16.37 -34.72 -18.08
N HIS A 489 -15.16 -34.40 -17.66
CA HIS A 489 -14.89 -33.45 -16.57
C HIS A 489 -14.41 -32.08 -17.05
N LEU A 490 -14.30 -31.87 -18.36
CA LEU A 490 -13.87 -30.58 -18.90
C LEU A 490 -14.76 -29.44 -18.40
N HIS A 491 -16.07 -29.66 -18.24
CA HIS A 491 -17.02 -28.65 -17.76
C HIS A 491 -16.75 -28.15 -16.33
N LYS A 492 -15.82 -28.78 -15.60
CA LYS A 492 -15.43 -28.44 -14.24
C LYS A 492 -14.14 -27.64 -14.15
N MET A 493 -13.41 -27.46 -15.25
CA MET A 493 -12.10 -26.80 -15.29
C MET A 493 -12.00 -25.69 -16.34
N MET A 494 -11.35 -24.57 -15.98
CA MET A 494 -11.16 -23.42 -16.89
C MET A 494 -9.93 -23.59 -17.78
N ILE A 495 -8.81 -24.07 -17.22
CA ILE A 495 -7.53 -24.24 -17.92
C ILE A 495 -7.10 -25.70 -17.79
N LEU A 496 -6.80 -26.34 -18.92
CA LEU A 496 -6.25 -27.69 -19.00
C LEU A 496 -4.96 -27.67 -19.83
N ASP A 497 -3.82 -27.88 -19.18
CA ASP A 497 -2.54 -27.98 -19.89
C ASP A 497 -2.23 -29.44 -20.22
N LEU A 498 -2.16 -29.77 -21.51
CA LEU A 498 -1.81 -31.09 -22.04
C LEU A 498 -0.55 -31.03 -22.91
N THR A 499 0.30 -30.01 -22.74
CA THR A 499 1.53 -29.82 -23.51
C THR A 499 2.47 -31.02 -23.38
N GLY A 500 3.15 -31.45 -24.44
CA GLY A 500 4.20 -32.47 -24.34
C GLY A 500 3.71 -33.91 -24.09
N ASN A 501 2.49 -34.24 -24.51
CA ASN A 501 1.89 -35.57 -24.34
C ASN A 501 1.85 -36.38 -25.65
N TYR A 502 1.26 -37.58 -25.62
CA TYR A 502 1.13 -38.48 -26.77
C TYR A 502 -0.28 -38.44 -27.39
N ILE A 503 -0.90 -37.26 -27.43
CA ILE A 503 -2.23 -37.07 -28.01
C ILE A 503 -2.11 -36.98 -29.54
N THR A 504 -2.98 -37.72 -30.25
CA THR A 504 -3.01 -37.76 -31.72
C THR A 504 -4.18 -36.93 -32.28
N ASP A 505 -4.24 -36.78 -33.61
CA ASP A 505 -5.36 -36.13 -34.31
C ASP A 505 -6.74 -36.72 -33.92
N LYS A 506 -6.80 -38.02 -33.61
CA LYS A 506 -8.04 -38.68 -33.15
C LYS A 506 -8.45 -38.21 -31.75
N GLY A 507 -7.49 -38.02 -30.85
CA GLY A 507 -7.72 -37.49 -29.52
C GLY A 507 -8.19 -36.03 -29.58
N VAL A 508 -7.57 -35.20 -30.43
CA VAL A 508 -7.98 -33.80 -30.65
C VAL A 508 -9.40 -33.71 -31.20
N LEU A 509 -9.79 -34.59 -32.15
CA LEU A 509 -11.15 -34.60 -32.70
C LEU A 509 -12.20 -34.90 -31.62
N ARG A 510 -11.94 -35.89 -30.75
CA ARG A 510 -12.84 -36.22 -29.63
C ARG A 510 -12.90 -35.11 -28.59
N LEU A 511 -11.77 -34.47 -28.33
CA LEU A 511 -11.68 -33.33 -27.43
C LEU A 511 -12.45 -32.13 -27.99
N HIS A 512 -12.39 -31.88 -29.30
CA HIS A 512 -13.23 -30.89 -29.97
C HIS A 512 -14.73 -31.22 -29.85
N GLN A 513 -15.13 -32.48 -30.07
CA GLN A 513 -16.53 -32.91 -29.87
C GLN A 513 -17.01 -32.69 -28.42
N ALA A 514 -16.19 -33.04 -27.42
CA ALA A 514 -16.52 -32.82 -26.02
C ALA A 514 -16.58 -31.32 -25.65
N LEU A 515 -15.91 -30.46 -26.42
CA LEU A 515 -15.90 -29.01 -26.24
C LEU A 515 -17.05 -28.30 -26.94
N GLU A 516 -17.68 -28.90 -27.95
CA GLU A 516 -18.92 -28.38 -28.54
C GLU A 516 -20.06 -28.34 -27.50
N GLU A 517 -20.09 -29.34 -26.60
CA GLU A 517 -21.09 -29.45 -25.53
C GLU A 517 -20.70 -28.70 -24.24
N ASN A 518 -19.50 -28.12 -24.17
CA ASN A 518 -18.94 -27.52 -22.96
C ASN A 518 -18.54 -26.06 -23.17
N SER A 519 -19.14 -25.14 -22.42
CA SER A 519 -18.85 -23.69 -22.47
C SER A 519 -17.92 -23.19 -21.34
N PHE A 520 -17.52 -24.06 -20.41
CA PHE A 520 -16.78 -23.67 -19.20
C PHE A 520 -15.26 -23.68 -19.38
N THR A 521 -14.71 -24.65 -20.12
CA THR A 521 -13.27 -24.72 -20.40
C THR A 521 -12.86 -23.62 -21.37
N LYS A 522 -11.92 -22.76 -20.95
CA LYS A 522 -11.49 -21.58 -21.71
C LYS A 522 -10.19 -21.82 -22.48
N THR A 523 -9.24 -22.54 -21.88
CA THR A 523 -7.91 -22.72 -22.44
C THR A 523 -7.50 -24.18 -22.35
N ILE A 524 -7.06 -24.74 -23.48
CA ILE A 524 -6.46 -26.07 -23.55
C ILE A 524 -5.14 -25.98 -24.30
N CYS A 525 -4.03 -26.26 -23.62
CA CYS A 525 -2.70 -26.22 -24.22
C CYS A 525 -2.38 -27.60 -24.82
N LEU A 526 -2.15 -27.66 -26.13
CA LEU A 526 -1.85 -28.92 -26.86
C LEU A 526 -0.48 -28.89 -27.53
N CYS A 527 0.40 -27.98 -27.11
CA CYS A 527 1.75 -27.84 -27.64
C CYS A 527 2.53 -29.16 -27.52
N ASP A 528 3.49 -29.41 -28.42
CA ASP A 528 4.39 -30.57 -28.33
C ASP A 528 3.70 -31.96 -28.24
N ASN A 529 2.57 -32.14 -28.94
CA ASN A 529 1.86 -33.44 -29.07
C ASN A 529 2.05 -34.08 -30.47
N GLN A 530 1.54 -35.30 -30.67
CA GLN A 530 1.63 -36.05 -31.95
C GLN A 530 0.50 -35.68 -32.93
N ILE A 531 0.28 -34.39 -33.14
CA ILE A 531 -0.81 -33.85 -33.97
C ILE A 531 -0.23 -33.54 -35.36
N THR A 532 -0.80 -34.13 -36.41
CA THR A 532 -0.31 -33.96 -37.79
C THR A 532 -1.21 -33.02 -38.61
N GLU A 533 -2.49 -32.93 -38.28
CA GLU A 533 -3.47 -32.07 -38.96
C GLU A 533 -3.71 -30.77 -38.17
N MET A 534 -2.87 -29.76 -38.43
CA MET A 534 -3.02 -28.41 -37.84
C MET A 534 -4.36 -27.72 -38.19
N GLY A 535 -5.07 -28.19 -39.21
CA GLY A 535 -6.36 -27.63 -39.65
C GLY A 535 -7.51 -27.83 -38.65
N LEU A 536 -7.41 -28.81 -37.74
CA LEU A 536 -8.37 -29.02 -36.64
C LEU A 536 -8.08 -28.08 -35.46
N LEU A 537 -6.80 -27.76 -35.24
CA LEU A 537 -6.35 -26.88 -34.15
C LEU A 537 -6.71 -25.41 -34.39
N VAL A 538 -6.70 -24.97 -35.66
CA VAL A 538 -6.99 -23.58 -36.05
C VAL A 538 -8.49 -23.22 -35.99
N LYS A 539 -9.38 -24.21 -35.97
CA LYS A 539 -10.84 -23.98 -35.94
C LYS A 539 -11.37 -23.65 -34.55
N GLU A 540 -10.68 -24.07 -33.50
CA GLU A 540 -11.14 -23.95 -32.12
C GLU A 540 -10.30 -22.90 -31.38
N ALA A 541 -10.90 -21.76 -31.03
CA ALA A 541 -10.22 -20.63 -30.40
C ALA A 541 -9.65 -20.94 -29.00
N ARG A 542 -10.04 -22.06 -28.40
CA ARG A 542 -9.61 -22.52 -27.06
C ARG A 542 -8.29 -23.29 -27.06
N PHE A 543 -7.76 -23.67 -28.23
CA PHE A 543 -6.49 -24.41 -28.32
C PHE A 543 -5.28 -23.48 -28.42
N GLU A 544 -4.36 -23.61 -27.47
CA GLU A 544 -3.05 -22.94 -27.54
C GLU A 544 -2.02 -23.88 -28.18
N THR A 545 -1.48 -23.47 -29.32
CA THR A 545 -0.40 -24.15 -30.05
C THR A 545 0.72 -23.15 -30.33
N GLN A 546 1.98 -23.53 -30.10
CA GLN A 546 3.11 -22.65 -30.42
C GLN A 546 3.24 -22.51 -31.94
N GLN A 547 3.00 -21.30 -32.47
CA GLN A 547 3.70 -20.83 -33.66
C GLN A 547 4.52 -19.60 -33.34
N THR A 548 5.83 -19.80 -33.48
CA THR A 548 6.86 -18.79 -33.67
C THR A 548 6.79 -18.23 -35.09
N ASP A 549 6.86 -16.91 -35.21
CA ASP A 549 7.32 -16.24 -36.42
C ASP A 549 8.75 -16.70 -36.75
N THR A 550 8.94 -17.70 -37.61
CA THR A 550 10.16 -17.81 -38.44
C THR A 550 10.00 -18.76 -39.65
N ARG A 551 9.73 -18.12 -40.80
CA ARG A 551 10.32 -18.30 -42.15
C ARG A 551 10.25 -19.64 -42.90
N ARG A 552 9.84 -19.49 -44.17
CA ARG A 552 10.20 -20.32 -45.35
C ARG A 552 11.64 -20.86 -45.30
N CYS A 553 11.81 -22.18 -45.39
CA CYS A 553 12.32 -22.90 -46.57
C CYS A 553 12.51 -24.42 -46.29
N VAL A 554 11.90 -25.28 -47.14
CA VAL A 554 12.52 -26.38 -47.92
C VAL A 554 13.55 -27.26 -47.16
N GLN A 555 13.47 -28.59 -46.97
CA GLN A 555 12.86 -29.74 -47.67
C GLN A 555 12.90 -30.99 -46.74
N PRO A 556 12.24 -32.12 -47.11
CA PRO A 556 12.07 -33.31 -46.28
C PRO A 556 13.09 -34.43 -46.58
N GLN A 557 13.48 -35.26 -45.58
CA GLN A 557 13.82 -36.68 -45.80
C GLN A 557 14.05 -37.53 -44.52
N LYS A 558 13.22 -38.58 -44.42
CA LYS A 558 13.35 -39.96 -43.88
C LYS A 558 14.56 -40.39 -43.00
N TYR A 559 14.17 -40.99 -41.86
CA TYR A 559 14.69 -42.19 -41.15
C TYR A 559 16.13 -42.65 -41.34
N ILE A 560 16.86 -42.85 -40.22
CA ILE A 560 17.46 -44.13 -39.77
C ILE A 560 17.83 -44.03 -38.28
N ALA A 561 17.70 -45.16 -37.58
CA ALA A 561 17.84 -45.36 -36.14
C ALA A 561 19.30 -45.48 -35.62
N LYS A 562 19.38 -45.49 -34.27
CA LYS A 562 20.44 -46.02 -33.38
C LYS A 562 21.70 -45.18 -33.13
N ASP A 563 21.80 -44.75 -31.86
CA ASP A 563 22.83 -45.11 -30.87
C ASP A 563 23.39 -43.93 -30.06
N LEU A 564 23.13 -44.02 -28.74
CA LEU A 564 24.06 -43.86 -27.62
C LEU A 564 25.11 -42.72 -27.62
N ARG A 565 24.98 -41.93 -26.53
CA ARG A 565 25.99 -41.08 -25.84
C ARG A 565 26.15 -39.66 -26.38
N SER A 566 25.67 -38.69 -25.58
CA SER A 566 26.53 -37.99 -24.63
C SER A 566 25.72 -37.02 -23.77
N LYS A 567 25.85 -37.19 -22.45
CA LYS A 567 25.11 -36.52 -21.38
C LYS A 567 25.65 -35.11 -21.06
N SER A 568 26.17 -34.38 -22.05
CA SER A 568 27.00 -33.18 -21.81
C SER A 568 26.66 -31.93 -22.62
N GLU A 569 25.50 -31.87 -23.28
CA GLU A 569 25.04 -30.63 -23.94
C GLU A 569 23.73 -30.07 -23.35
N MET A 570 23.12 -30.75 -22.37
CA MET A 570 21.90 -30.26 -21.69
C MET A 570 22.19 -29.24 -20.57
N GLU A 571 23.45 -29.05 -20.17
CA GLU A 571 23.84 -28.11 -19.11
C GLU A 571 24.18 -26.69 -19.61
N LYS A 572 24.08 -26.42 -20.92
CA LYS A 572 24.25 -25.06 -21.47
C LYS A 572 22.96 -24.41 -21.98
N SER A 573 21.83 -25.10 -21.87
CA SER A 573 20.51 -24.56 -22.28
C SER A 573 19.53 -24.33 -21.12
N ILE A 574 19.94 -24.56 -19.87
CA ILE A 574 19.08 -24.37 -18.68
C ILE A 574 19.02 -22.88 -18.22
N ASN A 575 19.80 -21.99 -18.84
CA ASN A 575 19.79 -20.55 -18.51
C ASN A 575 18.94 -19.68 -19.46
N THR A 576 17.96 -20.24 -20.19
CA THR A 576 17.15 -19.38 -21.10
C THR A 576 15.70 -19.82 -21.27
N PHE A 577 15.02 -20.22 -20.19
CA PHE A 577 13.55 -20.22 -20.14
C PHE A 577 13.04 -19.74 -18.78
N VAL A 578 13.51 -18.56 -18.36
CA VAL A 578 12.65 -17.64 -17.60
C VAL A 578 12.05 -16.71 -18.65
N LYS A 579 10.81 -16.97 -19.09
CA LYS A 579 10.04 -15.90 -19.75
C LYS A 579 9.78 -14.87 -18.66
N THR A 580 10.66 -13.89 -18.59
CA THR A 580 10.46 -12.64 -17.87
C THR A 580 9.18 -12.04 -18.45
N GLU A 581 8.12 -11.97 -17.65
CA GLU A 581 6.98 -11.11 -18.02
C GLU A 581 7.55 -9.70 -18.22
N ASP A 582 7.38 -9.14 -19.41
CA ASP A 582 7.79 -7.76 -19.66
C ASP A 582 7.09 -6.85 -18.63
N PRO A 583 7.83 -6.06 -17.84
CA PRO A 583 7.23 -5.26 -16.79
C PRO A 583 6.29 -4.21 -17.41
N ILE A 584 5.01 -4.24 -17.01
CA ILE A 584 4.02 -3.25 -17.42
C ILE A 584 4.48 -1.86 -16.96
N LYS A 585 4.72 -0.94 -17.90
CA LYS A 585 5.20 0.42 -17.61
C LYS A 585 4.01 1.34 -17.36
N LYS A 586 4.01 2.11 -16.26
CA LYS A 586 2.95 3.10 -16.00
C LYS A 586 3.24 4.42 -16.72
N PHE A 587 2.21 5.09 -17.22
CA PHE A 587 2.29 6.45 -17.79
C PHE A 587 1.14 7.33 -17.32
N GLU A 588 1.37 8.64 -17.33
CA GLU A 588 0.34 9.66 -17.13
C GLU A 588 -0.09 10.21 -18.50
N PRO A 589 -1.40 10.17 -18.85
CA PRO A 589 -1.88 10.69 -20.12
C PRO A 589 -1.92 12.22 -20.13
N GLU A 590 -1.72 12.82 -21.29
CA GLU A 590 -2.08 14.22 -21.54
C GLU A 590 -3.62 14.33 -21.57
N LEU A 591 -4.18 15.24 -20.77
CA LEU A 591 -5.62 15.45 -20.67
C LEU A 591 -6.03 16.71 -21.44
N ALA A 592 -7.04 16.57 -22.30
CA ALA A 592 -7.70 17.70 -22.97
C ALA A 592 -9.20 17.62 -22.74
N VAL A 593 -9.82 18.71 -22.25
CA VAL A 593 -11.26 18.77 -22.03
C VAL A 593 -11.90 19.55 -23.18
N ASN A 594 -12.73 18.87 -23.97
CA ASN A 594 -13.44 19.46 -25.10
C ASN A 594 -14.94 19.24 -24.91
N ASN A 595 -15.71 20.33 -24.80
CA ASN A 595 -17.17 20.30 -24.61
C ASN A 595 -17.63 19.39 -23.45
N GLY A 596 -16.89 19.39 -22.34
CA GLY A 596 -17.18 18.55 -21.17
C GLY A 596 -16.83 17.07 -21.31
N ARG A 597 -16.19 16.66 -22.42
CA ARG A 597 -15.64 15.31 -22.61
C ARG A 597 -14.12 15.34 -22.45
N ILE A 598 -13.60 14.46 -21.61
CA ILE A 598 -12.15 14.32 -21.39
C ILE A 598 -11.57 13.42 -22.49
N SER A 599 -10.54 13.92 -23.16
CA SER A 599 -9.69 13.16 -24.08
C SER A 599 -8.33 12.90 -23.42
N TYR A 600 -7.92 11.63 -23.44
CA TYR A 600 -6.67 11.12 -22.93
C TYR A 600 -5.73 10.84 -24.11
N ARG A 601 -4.51 11.35 -24.06
CA ARG A 601 -3.52 11.19 -25.13
C ARG A 601 -2.18 10.69 -24.59
N PHE A 602 -1.54 9.78 -25.32
CA PHE A 602 -0.23 9.26 -24.97
C PHE A 602 0.62 8.96 -26.20
N GLN A 603 1.87 9.45 -26.19
CA GLN A 603 2.86 9.19 -27.23
C GLN A 603 3.89 8.18 -26.74
N TRP A 604 4.17 7.15 -27.53
CA TRP A 604 5.16 6.11 -27.20
C TRP A 604 6.25 5.99 -28.27
N LYS A 605 7.41 5.50 -27.85
CA LYS A 605 8.60 5.34 -28.71
C LYS A 605 9.11 3.90 -28.81
N THR A 606 8.71 3.04 -27.87
CA THR A 606 9.19 1.67 -27.74
C THR A 606 8.02 0.73 -27.60
N GLU A 607 8.15 -0.46 -28.17
CA GLU A 607 7.18 -1.54 -28.02
C GLU A 607 7.09 -2.04 -26.58
N GLY A 608 5.90 -2.51 -26.18
CA GLY A 608 5.63 -3.11 -24.87
C GLY A 608 4.25 -2.80 -24.30
N LEU A 609 4.02 -3.21 -23.05
CA LEU A 609 2.77 -3.00 -22.31
C LEU A 609 2.85 -1.72 -21.45
N PHE A 610 1.87 -0.82 -21.64
CA PHE A 610 1.79 0.48 -20.98
C PHE A 610 0.45 0.68 -20.28
N MET A 611 0.45 0.92 -18.97
CA MET A 611 -0.75 1.17 -18.17
C MET A 611 -0.97 2.66 -17.89
N CYS A 612 -2.16 3.16 -18.22
CA CYS A 612 -2.57 4.52 -17.91
C CYS A 612 -2.91 4.68 -16.43
N SER A 613 -2.31 5.66 -15.76
CA SER A 613 -2.60 5.97 -14.35
C SER A 613 -4.00 6.55 -14.10
N ALA A 614 -4.61 7.21 -15.08
CA ALA A 614 -5.91 7.88 -14.93
C ALA A 614 -7.10 6.94 -15.12
N THR A 615 -7.04 6.04 -16.10
CA THR A 615 -8.15 5.15 -16.47
C THR A 615 -7.89 3.68 -16.15
N GLY A 616 -6.64 3.29 -15.86
CA GLY A 616 -6.26 1.90 -15.64
C GLY A 616 -6.19 1.04 -16.90
N LEU A 617 -6.42 1.59 -18.10
CA LEU A 617 -6.26 0.84 -19.36
C LEU A 617 -4.80 0.44 -19.57
N VAL A 618 -4.58 -0.79 -20.04
CA VAL A 618 -3.25 -1.25 -20.48
C VAL A 618 -3.24 -1.41 -22.00
N PHE A 619 -2.27 -0.81 -22.66
CA PHE A 619 -2.09 -0.89 -24.10
C PHE A 619 -0.84 -1.71 -24.43
N GLY A 620 -1.00 -2.75 -25.24
CA GLY A 620 0.09 -3.42 -25.97
C GLY A 620 0.38 -2.66 -27.24
N LEU A 621 1.48 -1.91 -27.24
CA LEU A 621 1.83 -0.96 -28.28
C LEU A 621 3.03 -1.46 -29.08
N LYS A 622 2.94 -1.40 -30.42
CA LYS A 622 4.04 -1.73 -31.34
C LYS A 622 4.68 -0.47 -31.93
N GLY A 623 6.00 -0.51 -32.15
CA GLY A 623 6.75 0.58 -32.80
C GLY A 623 6.69 1.91 -32.04
N ASN A 624 6.58 3.01 -32.78
CA ASN A 624 6.32 4.36 -32.26
C ASN A 624 4.94 4.85 -32.69
N GLY A 625 4.31 5.69 -31.87
CA GLY A 625 2.95 6.12 -32.17
C GLY A 625 2.32 7.02 -31.13
N CYS A 626 1.02 7.24 -31.31
CA CYS A 626 0.18 8.08 -30.46
C CYS A 626 -1.19 7.43 -30.34
N VAL A 627 -1.69 7.29 -29.11
CA VAL A 627 -3.04 6.79 -28.80
C VAL A 627 -3.83 7.92 -28.19
N GLU A 628 -5.06 8.06 -28.65
CA GLU A 628 -6.02 9.07 -28.20
C GLU A 628 -7.33 8.36 -27.90
N TYR A 629 -7.87 8.56 -26.71
CA TYR A 629 -9.12 7.91 -26.31
C TYR A 629 -9.95 8.77 -25.36
N SER A 630 -11.22 8.42 -25.19
CA SER A 630 -12.13 9.14 -24.29
C SER A 630 -13.24 8.21 -23.79
N VAL A 631 -13.86 8.54 -22.66
CA VAL A 631 -15.04 7.82 -22.20
C VAL A 631 -16.23 8.18 -23.11
N ALA A 632 -16.94 7.16 -23.56
CA ALA A 632 -18.12 7.23 -24.41
C ALA A 632 -19.37 6.81 -23.63
N HIS A 633 -20.55 7.16 -24.14
CA HIS A 633 -21.82 6.79 -23.52
C HIS A 633 -22.29 5.44 -24.06
N TRP A 634 -22.75 4.57 -23.17
CA TRP A 634 -23.40 3.33 -23.59
C TRP A 634 -24.70 3.62 -24.32
N LYS A 635 -24.72 3.33 -25.62
CA LYS A 635 -25.91 3.29 -26.45
C LYS A 635 -26.70 2.00 -26.14
N MET A 636 -27.59 2.06 -25.15
CA MET A 636 -28.28 0.87 -24.63
C MET A 636 -29.04 0.06 -25.68
N HIS A 637 -29.46 0.65 -26.81
CA HIS A 637 -30.09 -0.09 -27.90
C HIS A 637 -29.19 -1.18 -28.51
N HIS A 638 -27.87 -1.07 -28.37
CA HIS A 638 -26.97 -2.16 -28.74
C HIS A 638 -26.99 -3.33 -27.74
N LEU A 639 -27.57 -3.18 -26.55
CA LEU A 639 -27.71 -4.24 -25.55
C LEU A 639 -29.16 -4.69 -25.34
N ILE A 640 -30.15 -3.88 -25.74
CA ILE A 640 -31.57 -4.23 -25.78
C ILE A 640 -31.72 -5.50 -26.64
N ASN A 641 -32.25 -6.58 -26.04
CA ASN A 641 -32.37 -7.94 -26.59
C ASN A 641 -31.12 -8.84 -26.50
N THR A 642 -30.14 -8.48 -25.68
CA THR A 642 -29.04 -9.39 -25.29
C THR A 642 -29.15 -9.78 -23.82
N HIS A 643 -28.50 -10.87 -23.42
CA HIS A 643 -28.34 -11.22 -22.00
C HIS A 643 -27.19 -10.44 -21.33
N TYR A 644 -26.69 -9.36 -21.94
CA TYR A 644 -25.53 -8.61 -21.47
C TYR A 644 -25.91 -7.27 -20.88
N GLU A 645 -25.30 -6.93 -19.75
CA GLU A 645 -25.37 -5.60 -19.11
C GLU A 645 -23.97 -4.96 -19.07
N PRO A 646 -23.84 -3.63 -19.16
CA PRO A 646 -22.55 -2.97 -19.02
C PRO A 646 -21.87 -3.28 -17.69
N ALA A 647 -20.58 -3.62 -17.71
CA ALA A 647 -19.78 -3.91 -16.52
C ALA A 647 -18.69 -2.85 -16.25
N GLY A 648 -18.75 -1.71 -16.94
CA GLY A 648 -17.78 -0.63 -16.83
C GLY A 648 -18.03 0.50 -17.83
N PRO A 649 -17.11 1.49 -17.91
CA PRO A 649 -17.14 2.53 -18.93
C PRO A 649 -16.90 1.96 -20.34
N LEU A 650 -17.45 2.64 -21.34
CA LEU A 650 -17.15 2.43 -22.76
C LEU A 650 -16.05 3.42 -23.16
N PHE A 651 -15.02 2.97 -23.87
CA PHE A 651 -13.91 3.81 -24.33
C PHE A 651 -13.88 3.90 -25.85
N ASP A 652 -13.96 5.11 -26.39
CA ASP A 652 -13.70 5.39 -27.80
C ASP A 652 -12.19 5.56 -27.98
N ILE A 653 -11.52 4.56 -28.57
CA ILE A 653 -10.06 4.48 -28.71
C ILE A 653 -9.67 4.67 -30.17
N LYS A 654 -8.70 5.56 -30.41
CA LYS A 654 -8.16 5.89 -31.73
C LYS A 654 -6.64 5.93 -31.67
N THR A 655 -6.00 5.55 -32.77
CA THR A 655 -4.55 5.60 -32.89
C THR A 655 -4.18 6.29 -34.19
N PRO A 656 -3.90 7.60 -34.16
CA PRO A 656 -3.47 8.34 -35.35
C PRO A 656 -2.20 7.79 -35.99
N THR A 657 -1.30 7.24 -35.19
CA THR A 657 -0.01 6.67 -35.63
C THR A 657 0.38 5.50 -34.75
N GLY A 658 0.91 4.42 -35.33
CA GLY A 658 1.31 3.20 -34.60
C GLY A 658 0.22 2.12 -34.57
N GLU A 659 0.54 0.97 -33.98
CA GLU A 659 -0.36 -0.19 -33.92
C GLU A 659 -0.58 -0.63 -32.47
N ILE A 660 -1.84 -0.87 -32.10
CA ILE A 660 -2.22 -1.48 -30.82
C ILE A 660 -2.54 -2.94 -31.13
N TYR A 661 -1.76 -3.87 -30.60
CA TYR A 661 -2.00 -5.30 -30.81
C TYR A 661 -2.87 -5.90 -29.69
N GLU A 662 -2.82 -5.32 -28.49
CA GLU A 662 -3.50 -5.84 -27.30
C GLU A 662 -4.04 -4.69 -26.44
N LEU A 663 -5.21 -4.88 -25.84
CA LEU A 663 -5.84 -3.92 -24.93
C LEU A 663 -6.35 -4.65 -23.68
N HIS A 664 -5.99 -4.16 -22.50
CA HIS A 664 -6.53 -4.65 -21.24
C HIS A 664 -7.48 -3.63 -20.62
N LEU A 665 -8.73 -4.04 -20.39
CA LEU A 665 -9.77 -3.22 -19.78
C LEU A 665 -9.97 -3.57 -18.29
N PRO A 666 -10.06 -2.59 -17.38
CA PRO A 666 -10.24 -2.87 -15.95
C PRO A 666 -11.66 -3.33 -15.61
N HIS A 667 -11.78 -4.39 -14.81
CA HIS A 667 -13.06 -4.89 -14.28
C HIS A 667 -13.12 -4.83 -12.75
N CYS A 668 -14.34 -4.86 -12.21
CA CYS A 668 -14.58 -4.78 -10.76
C CYS A 668 -14.85 -6.13 -10.10
N GLU A 669 -14.76 -7.24 -10.81
CA GLU A 669 -15.18 -8.54 -10.27
C GLU A 669 -14.30 -9.09 -9.16
N THR A 670 -14.93 -9.65 -8.11
CA THR A 670 -14.24 -10.24 -6.95
C THR A 670 -14.30 -11.76 -6.87
N ASN A 671 -15.25 -12.38 -7.57
CA ASN A 671 -15.39 -13.84 -7.62
C ASN A 671 -14.86 -14.37 -8.97
N VAL A 672 -14.24 -15.55 -8.96
CA VAL A 672 -13.65 -16.17 -10.15
C VAL A 672 -14.74 -16.55 -11.16
N ASP A 673 -15.88 -17.09 -10.72
CA ASP A 673 -17.00 -17.46 -11.61
C ASP A 673 -17.59 -16.24 -12.33
N ALA A 674 -17.60 -15.12 -11.61
CA ALA A 674 -18.08 -13.83 -12.05
C ALA A 674 -17.19 -13.16 -13.10
N ILE A 675 -15.88 -13.39 -13.01
CA ILE A 675 -14.88 -12.98 -14.00
C ILE A 675 -15.06 -13.80 -15.29
N GLY A 676 -15.53 -15.05 -15.14
CA GLY A 676 -15.88 -15.97 -16.21
C GLY A 676 -16.86 -15.40 -17.23
N ASN A 677 -17.85 -14.64 -16.75
CA ASN A 677 -19.00 -14.11 -17.50
C ASN A 677 -18.79 -12.71 -18.09
N LEU A 678 -17.55 -12.19 -18.06
CA LEU A 678 -17.20 -10.92 -18.68
C LEU A 678 -16.85 -11.13 -20.16
N SER A 679 -17.40 -10.28 -21.01
CA SER A 679 -17.07 -10.18 -22.44
C SER A 679 -16.69 -8.75 -22.78
N VAL A 680 -15.83 -8.57 -23.78
CA VAL A 680 -15.54 -7.24 -24.31
C VAL A 680 -16.47 -6.95 -25.48
N VAL A 681 -17.22 -5.88 -25.40
CA VAL A 681 -18.08 -5.39 -26.48
C VAL A 681 -17.27 -4.39 -27.29
N HIS A 682 -17.22 -4.62 -28.60
CA HIS A 682 -16.64 -3.71 -29.58
C HIS A 682 -17.76 -3.18 -30.47
N ILE A 683 -17.95 -1.86 -30.51
CA ILE A 683 -18.99 -1.18 -31.27
C ILE A 683 -18.33 -0.36 -32.37
N HIS A 684 -18.72 -0.62 -33.61
CA HIS A 684 -18.18 0.05 -34.80
C HIS A 684 -19.29 0.29 -35.82
N GLU A 685 -19.44 1.54 -36.28
CA GLU A 685 -20.45 1.92 -37.29
C GLU A 685 -21.87 1.39 -36.99
N ASP A 686 -22.27 1.48 -35.71
CA ASP A 686 -23.54 0.96 -35.15
C ASP A 686 -23.74 -0.57 -35.21
N THR A 687 -22.72 -1.32 -35.61
CA THR A 687 -22.63 -2.78 -35.41
C THR A 687 -21.91 -3.12 -34.11
N ARG A 688 -22.26 -4.26 -33.49
CA ARG A 688 -21.67 -4.74 -32.23
C ARG A 688 -21.06 -6.12 -32.42
N GLU A 689 -19.87 -6.31 -31.87
CA GLU A 689 -19.15 -7.57 -31.82
C GLU A 689 -18.77 -7.87 -30.35
N PHE A 690 -18.88 -9.13 -29.94
CA PHE A 690 -18.39 -9.58 -28.63
C PHE A 690 -17.05 -10.27 -28.85
N LEU A 691 -15.98 -9.67 -28.33
CA LEU A 691 -14.63 -10.20 -28.41
C LEU A 691 -14.37 -11.15 -27.25
N SER A 692 -13.85 -12.33 -27.57
CA SER A 692 -13.39 -13.31 -26.58
C SER A 692 -12.10 -12.81 -25.92
N PRO A 693 -12.02 -12.80 -24.58
CA PRO A 693 -10.81 -12.44 -23.85
C PRO A 693 -9.66 -13.43 -24.09
N ILE A 694 -8.44 -12.92 -24.20
CA ILE A 694 -7.19 -13.70 -24.31
C ILE A 694 -6.66 -14.07 -22.93
N LYS A 695 -6.66 -13.09 -22.03
CA LYS A 695 -6.19 -13.24 -20.65
C LYS A 695 -7.15 -12.49 -19.74
N ILE A 696 -7.61 -13.13 -18.68
CA ILE A 696 -8.39 -12.45 -17.64
C ILE A 696 -7.62 -12.55 -16.33
N SER A 697 -7.17 -11.41 -15.84
CA SER A 697 -6.47 -11.29 -14.57
C SER A 697 -7.46 -10.98 -13.44
N ARG A 698 -6.97 -10.73 -12.22
CA ARG A 698 -7.83 -10.32 -11.10
C ARG A 698 -8.43 -8.91 -11.25
N THR A 699 -7.87 -8.10 -12.16
CA THR A 699 -8.24 -6.68 -12.30
C THR A 699 -8.50 -6.23 -13.73
N HIS A 700 -8.03 -6.98 -14.74
CA HIS A 700 -8.14 -6.61 -16.16
C HIS A 700 -8.52 -7.79 -17.05
N ILE A 701 -9.24 -7.48 -18.14
CA ILE A 701 -9.57 -8.37 -19.25
C ILE A 701 -8.80 -7.95 -20.50
N ALA A 702 -7.97 -8.81 -21.05
CA ALA A 702 -7.12 -8.57 -22.21
C ALA A 702 -7.79 -9.10 -23.49
N VAL A 703 -7.76 -8.31 -24.56
CA VAL A 703 -8.23 -8.69 -25.90
C VAL A 703 -7.25 -8.23 -26.98
N ASN A 704 -7.17 -8.97 -28.08
CA ASN A 704 -6.44 -8.53 -29.27
C ASN A 704 -7.35 -7.56 -30.02
N VAL A 705 -6.78 -6.44 -30.44
CA VAL A 705 -7.55 -5.38 -31.09
C VAL A 705 -7.12 -5.28 -32.54
N CYS A 706 -7.95 -5.81 -33.45
CA CYS A 706 -7.70 -5.71 -34.89
C CYS A 706 -8.26 -4.41 -35.49
N ARG A 707 -9.25 -3.79 -34.82
CA ARG A 707 -9.94 -2.56 -35.25
C ARG A 707 -10.23 -1.71 -34.02
N LEU A 708 -9.90 -0.42 -34.09
CA LEU A 708 -10.06 0.53 -33.00
C LEU A 708 -11.37 1.32 -33.15
N SER A 709 -12.19 1.32 -32.10
CA SER A 709 -13.49 1.99 -32.04
C SER A 709 -13.93 2.10 -30.57
N GLU A 710 -15.23 2.05 -30.29
CA GLU A 710 -15.79 2.01 -28.94
C GLU A 710 -15.66 0.59 -28.34
N LEU A 711 -14.86 0.43 -27.29
CA LEU A 711 -14.66 -0.84 -26.55
C LEU A 711 -15.05 -0.72 -25.09
N GLY A 712 -15.78 -1.71 -24.56
CA GLY A 712 -16.23 -1.73 -23.18
C GLY A 712 -16.44 -3.15 -22.67
N ILE A 713 -16.60 -3.32 -21.35
CA ILE A 713 -16.86 -4.63 -20.76
C ILE A 713 -18.37 -4.79 -20.55
N ALA A 714 -18.92 -5.94 -20.91
CA ALA A 714 -20.27 -6.35 -20.54
C ALA A 714 -20.26 -7.67 -19.77
N HIS A 715 -21.27 -7.87 -18.95
CA HIS A 715 -21.45 -9.04 -18.09
C HIS A 715 -22.73 -9.77 -18.48
N GLU A 716 -22.64 -11.10 -18.58
CA GLU A 716 -23.81 -11.96 -18.86
C GLU A 716 -24.70 -12.09 -17.61
N ASN A 717 -25.98 -11.79 -17.77
CA ASN A 717 -26.92 -11.50 -16.69
C ASN A 717 -27.22 -12.75 -15.83
N ASN A 718 -26.49 -12.90 -14.72
CA ASN A 718 -26.69 -13.96 -13.74
C ASN A 718 -26.65 -13.43 -12.30
N LYS A 719 -27.83 -13.47 -11.65
CA LYS A 719 -28.15 -13.26 -10.22
C LYS A 719 -27.86 -11.87 -9.61
N ASN A 720 -28.94 -11.21 -9.19
CA ASN A 720 -28.96 -10.04 -8.30
C ASN A 720 -28.35 -10.38 -6.94
N ASN A 721 -27.10 -9.96 -6.68
CA ASN A 721 -26.41 -9.79 -5.37
C ASN A 721 -24.89 -10.10 -5.44
N LYS A 722 -24.23 -9.67 -6.52
CA LYS A 722 -22.78 -9.86 -6.71
C LYS A 722 -21.97 -8.85 -5.92
N THR A 723 -20.82 -9.27 -5.37
CA THR A 723 -19.86 -8.35 -4.75
C THR A 723 -18.80 -7.92 -5.76
N ILE A 724 -18.55 -6.62 -5.87
CA ILE A 724 -17.58 -5.98 -6.76
C ILE A 724 -16.58 -5.13 -5.96
N ASN A 725 -15.39 -4.92 -6.52
CA ASN A 725 -14.44 -3.90 -6.11
C ASN A 725 -15.04 -2.52 -6.40
N GLY A 726 -15.24 -1.75 -5.35
CA GLY A 726 -15.80 -0.42 -5.40
C GLY A 726 -14.82 0.62 -4.86
N GLN A 727 -15.23 1.87 -4.98
CA GLN A 727 -14.51 3.03 -4.47
C GLN A 727 -15.48 4.01 -3.83
N VAL A 728 -15.00 4.74 -2.82
CA VAL A 728 -15.72 5.82 -2.14
C VAL A 728 -15.00 7.12 -2.43
N LEU A 729 -15.68 8.05 -3.11
CA LEU A 729 -15.17 9.40 -3.39
C LEU A 729 -15.93 10.42 -2.57
N LEU A 730 -15.22 11.44 -2.09
CA LEU A 730 -15.75 12.49 -1.22
C LEU A 730 -15.52 13.85 -1.85
N PHE A 731 -16.58 14.65 -1.90
CA PHE A 731 -16.53 16.02 -2.38
C PHE A 731 -17.15 16.95 -1.35
N GLN A 732 -16.50 18.07 -1.07
CA GLN A 732 -16.98 19.09 -0.15
C GLN A 732 -17.62 20.23 -0.93
N GLU A 733 -18.85 20.60 -0.55
CA GLU A 733 -19.55 21.74 -1.13
C GLU A 733 -18.95 23.04 -0.62
N PRO A 734 -18.48 23.94 -1.50
CA PRO A 734 -17.75 25.11 -1.06
C PRO A 734 -18.60 26.19 -0.37
N ASP A 735 -19.94 26.16 -0.43
CA ASP A 735 -20.81 27.22 0.13
C ASP A 735 -22.18 26.73 0.63
N THR A 736 -22.23 25.98 1.75
CA THR A 736 -23.49 25.34 2.17
C THR A 736 -24.40 26.17 3.10
N SER A 737 -23.87 27.15 3.86
CA SER A 737 -24.58 28.21 4.65
C SER A 737 -23.63 28.82 5.71
N SER A 738 -24.08 29.81 6.49
CA SER A 738 -23.31 30.37 7.62
C SER A 738 -23.11 29.39 8.77
N THR A 739 -23.97 28.39 8.92
CA THR A 739 -24.00 27.47 10.08
C THR A 739 -23.68 26.02 9.75
N GLN A 740 -23.81 25.60 8.48
CA GLN A 740 -23.61 24.21 8.07
C GLN A 740 -22.67 24.09 6.87
N GLN A 741 -21.98 22.96 6.78
CA GLN A 741 -21.21 22.51 5.62
C GLN A 741 -21.74 21.15 5.12
N ARG A 742 -21.61 20.85 3.82
CA ARG A 742 -22.08 19.60 3.21
C ARG A 742 -20.97 18.82 2.53
N LEU A 743 -21.04 17.50 2.69
CA LEU A 743 -20.22 16.54 1.96
C LEU A 743 -21.10 15.67 1.06
N TRP A 744 -20.65 15.49 -0.16
CA TRP A 744 -21.18 14.60 -1.17
C TRP A 744 -20.33 13.32 -1.20
N VAL A 745 -20.98 12.18 -1.01
CA VAL A 745 -20.33 10.87 -0.94
C VAL A 745 -20.80 10.01 -2.09
N PHE A 746 -19.87 9.56 -2.92
CA PHE A 746 -20.12 8.72 -4.09
C PHE A 746 -19.65 7.30 -3.79
N LEU A 747 -20.53 6.32 -3.92
CA LEU A 747 -20.17 4.91 -4.00
C LEU A 747 -20.19 4.53 -5.47
N LEU A 748 -19.05 4.09 -5.99
CA LEU A 748 -18.87 3.78 -7.41
C LEU A 748 -18.13 2.45 -7.60
N PRO A 749 -18.27 1.77 -8.75
CA PRO A 749 -17.36 0.70 -9.15
C PRO A 749 -15.90 1.22 -9.28
N SER A 750 -14.91 0.38 -8.97
CA SER A 750 -13.48 0.74 -9.01
C SER A 750 -12.93 1.04 -10.42
N ASN A 751 -13.58 0.57 -11.49
CA ASN A 751 -13.19 0.82 -12.88
C ASN A 751 -13.76 2.13 -13.46
N VAL A 752 -14.50 2.92 -12.68
CA VAL A 752 -14.92 4.27 -13.07
C VAL A 752 -13.73 5.23 -12.89
N PRO A 753 -13.25 5.92 -13.94
CA PRO A 753 -12.10 6.82 -13.82
C PRO A 753 -12.40 8.00 -12.90
N VAL A 754 -11.50 8.27 -11.95
CA VAL A 754 -11.65 9.37 -10.98
C VAL A 754 -11.60 10.75 -11.68
N SER A 755 -10.87 10.86 -12.78
CA SER A 755 -10.81 12.06 -13.63
C SER A 755 -12.19 12.49 -14.14
N GLU A 756 -13.02 11.54 -14.57
CA GLU A 756 -14.39 11.82 -15.05
C GLU A 756 -15.27 12.38 -13.94
N ILE A 757 -15.17 11.80 -12.74
CA ILE A 757 -15.98 12.26 -11.59
C ILE A 757 -15.53 13.65 -11.13
N LYS A 758 -14.22 13.92 -11.12
CA LYS A 758 -13.69 15.25 -10.78
C LYS A 758 -14.18 16.32 -11.76
N GLU A 759 -14.20 16.02 -13.06
CA GLU A 759 -14.69 16.97 -14.07
C GLU A 759 -16.21 17.19 -13.95
N GLN A 760 -16.99 16.12 -13.73
CA GLN A 760 -18.45 16.22 -13.49
C GLN A 760 -18.78 17.04 -12.24
N GLN A 761 -17.91 17.00 -11.23
CA GLN A 761 -18.09 17.63 -9.93
C GLN A 761 -17.12 18.80 -9.71
N LYS A 762 -16.75 19.52 -10.78
CA LYS A 762 -15.78 20.63 -10.72
C LYS A 762 -16.19 21.78 -9.80
N GLU A 763 -17.48 21.89 -9.50
CA GLU A 763 -18.04 22.83 -8.54
C GLU A 763 -17.79 22.45 -7.06
N TYR A 764 -17.32 21.23 -6.80
CA TYR A 764 -17.05 20.73 -5.45
C TYR A 764 -15.56 20.39 -5.26
N MET A 765 -15.09 20.51 -4.02
CA MET A 765 -13.70 20.19 -3.69
C MET A 765 -13.53 18.69 -3.43
N PHE A 766 -12.72 18.02 -4.25
CA PHE A 766 -12.36 16.63 -4.04
C PHE A 766 -11.47 16.44 -2.79
N ILE A 767 -11.84 15.51 -1.91
CA ILE A 767 -11.04 15.14 -0.73
C ILE A 767 -10.27 13.86 -1.03
N GLN A 768 -8.94 13.96 -1.04
CA GLN A 768 -8.07 12.80 -1.24
C GLN A 768 -8.07 11.89 0.00
N THR A 769 -8.45 10.63 -0.18
CA THR A 769 -8.45 9.59 0.86
C THR A 769 -8.34 8.21 0.20
N SER A 770 -8.03 7.17 0.97
CA SER A 770 -8.06 5.80 0.46
C SER A 770 -9.49 5.41 0.13
N SER A 771 -9.78 5.22 -1.16
CA SER A 771 -11.13 5.05 -1.69
C SER A 771 -11.59 3.59 -1.74
N ASP A 772 -10.67 2.62 -1.80
CA ASP A 772 -10.98 1.22 -2.11
C ASP A 772 -11.93 0.55 -1.09
N CYS A 773 -12.95 -0.15 -1.60
CA CYS A 773 -13.90 -0.92 -0.81
C CYS A 773 -14.51 -2.10 -1.58
N LYS A 774 -15.34 -2.91 -0.91
CA LYS A 774 -16.15 -3.97 -1.55
C LYS A 774 -17.63 -3.60 -1.48
N LEU A 775 -18.29 -3.53 -2.63
CA LEU A 775 -19.70 -3.17 -2.78
C LEU A 775 -20.50 -4.34 -3.31
N GLN A 776 -21.72 -4.53 -2.82
CA GLN A 776 -22.64 -5.56 -3.30
C GLN A 776 -23.72 -4.87 -4.13
N ILE A 777 -23.85 -5.28 -5.39
CA ILE A 777 -24.86 -4.79 -6.32
C ILE A 777 -26.24 -5.12 -5.74
N ASN A 778 -27.18 -4.16 -5.81
CA ASN A 778 -28.53 -4.26 -5.28
C ASN A 778 -28.61 -4.42 -3.74
N ALA A 779 -27.53 -4.13 -3.02
CA ALA A 779 -27.56 -4.06 -1.56
C ALA A 779 -27.86 -2.64 -1.04
N LYS A 780 -28.47 -2.57 0.15
CA LYS A 780 -28.78 -1.29 0.81
C LYS A 780 -27.64 -0.87 1.73
N TYR A 781 -27.09 0.31 1.45
CA TYR A 781 -26.02 0.94 2.22
C TYR A 781 -26.56 2.04 3.12
N ALA A 782 -25.95 2.19 4.29
CA ALA A 782 -26.18 3.28 5.23
C ALA A 782 -24.85 3.95 5.58
N LEU A 783 -24.85 5.28 5.66
CA LEU A 783 -23.69 6.06 6.09
C LEU A 783 -23.88 6.51 7.54
N ILE A 784 -22.86 6.27 8.36
CA ILE A 784 -22.83 6.61 9.78
C ILE A 784 -21.63 7.52 10.06
N SER A 785 -21.91 8.67 10.66
CA SER A 785 -20.92 9.59 11.21
C SER A 785 -21.44 10.18 12.51
N LYS A 786 -20.63 10.17 13.57
CA LYS A 786 -21.03 10.67 14.90
C LYS A 786 -21.18 12.20 14.94
N LYS A 787 -20.40 12.92 14.12
CA LYS A 787 -20.41 14.39 14.06
C LYS A 787 -21.40 14.94 13.00
N ALA A 788 -22.10 14.06 12.28
CA ALA A 788 -23.11 14.46 11.29
C ALA A 788 -24.42 14.86 11.96
N LYS A 789 -24.92 16.06 11.65
CA LYS A 789 -26.26 16.51 12.05
C LYS A 789 -27.34 15.74 11.32
N ARG A 790 -27.14 15.53 10.01
CA ARG A 790 -28.09 14.82 9.15
C ARG A 790 -27.34 14.11 8.04
N VAL A 791 -27.80 12.91 7.72
CA VAL A 791 -27.36 12.14 6.55
C VAL A 791 -28.60 11.80 5.73
N GLN A 792 -28.57 12.09 4.42
CA GLN A 792 -29.65 11.72 3.51
C GLN A 792 -29.12 11.08 2.22
N PRO A 793 -29.85 10.10 1.66
CA PRO A 793 -30.91 9.34 2.32
C PRO A 793 -30.34 8.48 3.47
N LYS A 794 -31.18 8.10 4.46
CA LYS A 794 -30.72 7.24 5.58
C LYS A 794 -30.16 5.90 5.09
N LYS A 795 -30.71 5.39 3.98
CA LYS A 795 -30.25 4.18 3.28
C LYS A 795 -30.45 4.38 1.79
N LYS A 796 -29.49 3.95 0.96
CA LYS A 796 -29.57 3.97 -0.51
C LYS A 796 -29.25 2.59 -1.05
N LEU A 797 -29.97 2.17 -2.10
CA LEU A 797 -29.65 0.98 -2.87
C LEU A 797 -28.44 1.29 -3.75
N PHE A 798 -27.43 0.42 -3.76
CA PHE A 798 -26.29 0.57 -4.66
C PHE A 798 -26.58 -0.12 -6.00
N GLU A 799 -26.73 0.70 -7.03
CA GLU A 799 -26.91 0.31 -8.43
C GLU A 799 -25.82 1.02 -9.22
N PRO A 800 -24.92 0.30 -9.92
CA PRO A 800 -23.91 0.91 -10.77
C PRO A 800 -24.57 1.80 -11.83
N SER A 801 -24.18 3.08 -11.92
CA SER A 801 -24.65 3.95 -12.99
C SER A 801 -23.87 3.65 -14.27
N HIS A 802 -24.59 3.41 -15.37
CA HIS A 802 -23.99 3.16 -16.69
C HIS A 802 -24.23 4.31 -17.68
N ALA A 803 -24.94 5.37 -17.23
CA ALA A 803 -25.45 6.44 -18.08
C ALA A 803 -24.51 7.66 -18.18
N GLY A 804 -23.25 7.53 -17.78
CA GLY A 804 -22.24 8.59 -17.83
C GLY A 804 -22.40 9.67 -16.74
N ASN A 805 -23.62 9.97 -16.31
CA ASN A 805 -23.90 10.94 -15.24
C ASN A 805 -23.91 10.25 -13.87
N HIS A 806 -22.93 10.59 -13.01
CA HIS A 806 -22.80 10.02 -11.68
C HIS A 806 -23.37 10.99 -10.64
N HIS A 807 -24.32 10.50 -9.83
CA HIS A 807 -24.92 11.26 -8.74
C HIS A 807 -24.37 10.81 -7.37
N PRO A 808 -24.30 11.73 -6.39
CA PRO A 808 -23.88 11.39 -5.05
C PRO A 808 -24.85 10.40 -4.40
N THR A 809 -24.29 9.40 -3.71
CA THR A 809 -25.06 8.36 -3.02
C THR A 809 -25.58 8.84 -1.68
N PHE A 810 -24.79 9.64 -0.96
CA PHE A 810 -25.16 10.26 0.31
C PHE A 810 -24.74 11.72 0.36
N GLU A 811 -25.52 12.49 1.10
CA GLU A 811 -25.25 13.85 1.51
C GLU A 811 -25.12 13.89 3.04
N ILE A 812 -24.03 14.47 3.53
CA ILE A 812 -23.78 14.66 4.96
C ILE A 812 -23.85 16.14 5.27
N PHE A 813 -24.69 16.52 6.23
CA PHE A 813 -24.78 17.86 6.77
C PHE A 813 -24.03 17.91 8.10
N LEU A 814 -23.08 18.82 8.21
CA LEU A 814 -22.19 18.99 9.35
C LEU A 814 -22.27 20.42 9.87
N ASP A 815 -21.96 20.59 11.15
CA ASP A 815 -21.67 21.93 11.68
C ASP A 815 -20.36 22.47 11.10
N LYS A 816 -20.28 23.79 10.94
CA LYS A 816 -19.13 24.46 10.31
C LYS A 816 -17.85 24.41 11.14
N ASP A 817 -17.96 24.14 12.44
CA ASP A 817 -16.84 23.94 13.37
C ASP A 817 -16.21 22.54 13.25
N VAL A 818 -16.89 21.58 12.61
CA VAL A 818 -16.36 20.24 12.40
C VAL A 818 -15.24 20.27 11.35
N THR A 819 -13.99 20.15 11.79
CA THR A 819 -12.81 20.07 10.90
C THR A 819 -12.39 18.64 10.58
N GLU A 820 -12.92 17.67 11.30
CA GLU A 820 -12.55 16.25 11.14
C GLU A 820 -13.71 15.35 11.59
N LEU A 821 -13.94 14.26 10.87
CA LEU A 821 -14.99 13.30 11.16
C LEU A 821 -14.62 11.88 10.75
N ARG A 822 -15.28 10.91 11.37
CA ARG A 822 -15.20 9.50 10.96
C ARG A 822 -16.44 9.12 10.17
N ILE A 823 -16.25 8.66 8.93
CA ILE A 823 -17.33 8.19 8.07
C ILE A 823 -17.25 6.67 7.97
N LYS A 824 -18.38 6.00 8.22
CA LYS A 824 -18.53 4.55 8.11
C LYS A 824 -19.69 4.22 7.17
N ILE A 825 -19.44 3.43 6.14
CA ILE A 825 -20.44 2.89 5.21
C ILE A 825 -20.71 1.44 5.59
N GLN A 826 -21.98 1.11 5.85
CA GLN A 826 -22.41 -0.23 6.23
C GLN A 826 -23.44 -0.79 5.25
N CYS A 827 -23.24 -2.04 4.84
CA CYS A 827 -24.18 -2.83 4.09
C CYS A 827 -25.13 -3.55 5.05
N LYS A 828 -26.44 -3.48 4.80
CA LYS A 828 -27.43 -4.29 5.51
C LYS A 828 -27.52 -5.67 4.85
N ILE A 829 -27.16 -6.71 5.58
CA ILE A 829 -27.27 -8.10 5.14
C ILE A 829 -28.49 -8.71 5.85
N LYS A 830 -29.38 -9.35 5.07
CA LYS A 830 -30.42 -10.22 5.63
C LYS A 830 -29.88 -11.65 5.58
N GLU A 831 -29.39 -12.14 6.70
CA GLU A 831 -29.13 -13.56 6.93
C GLU A 831 -30.15 -13.98 7.99
N SER A 832 -31.14 -14.80 7.60
CA SER A 832 -32.28 -15.21 8.43
C SER A 832 -33.06 -14.03 9.09
N ASP A 833 -33.85 -14.28 10.14
CA ASP A 833 -34.70 -13.28 10.81
C ASP A 833 -33.89 -12.21 11.59
N VAL A 834 -32.55 -12.23 11.54
CA VAL A 834 -31.67 -11.28 12.23
C VAL A 834 -31.04 -10.30 11.23
N ILE A 835 -31.16 -9.00 11.51
CA ILE A 835 -30.57 -7.94 10.67
C ILE A 835 -29.10 -7.72 11.07
N ASN A 836 -28.17 -8.14 10.21
CA ASN A 836 -26.73 -7.90 10.39
C ASN A 836 -26.22 -6.71 9.54
N PHE A 837 -25.18 -6.02 10.04
CA PHE A 837 -24.55 -4.88 9.36
C PHE A 837 -23.06 -5.14 9.12
N LYS A 838 -22.67 -5.28 7.85
CA LYS A 838 -21.27 -5.45 7.45
C LYS A 838 -20.66 -4.09 7.09
N THR A 839 -19.49 -3.79 7.62
CA THR A 839 -18.80 -2.52 7.30
C THR A 839 -18.10 -2.66 5.95
N ALA A 840 -18.45 -1.82 4.98
CA ALA A 840 -17.84 -1.83 3.64
C ALA A 840 -16.67 -0.84 3.53
N TRP A 841 -16.76 0.31 4.19
CA TRP A 841 -15.71 1.33 4.20
C TRP A 841 -15.76 2.14 5.51
N ASN A 842 -14.60 2.55 6.02
CA ASN A 842 -14.48 3.25 7.32
C ASN A 842 -13.18 4.05 7.39
N ARG A 843 -13.26 5.38 7.40
CA ARG A 843 -12.08 6.26 7.43
C ARG A 843 -12.29 7.51 8.28
N TRP A 844 -11.16 8.05 8.76
CA TRP A 844 -11.06 9.39 9.34
C TRP A 844 -10.81 10.39 8.22
N ILE A 845 -11.58 11.47 8.18
CA ILE A 845 -11.55 12.49 7.12
C ILE A 845 -11.32 13.85 7.78
N VAL A 846 -10.39 14.61 7.20
CA VAL A 846 -10.13 16.01 7.55
C VAL A 846 -10.82 16.88 6.50
N LEU A 847 -11.51 17.93 6.95
CA LEU A 847 -12.24 18.87 6.10
C LEU A 847 -11.46 20.17 5.97
N LYS A 848 -11.32 20.64 4.74
CA LYS A 848 -10.67 21.92 4.45
C LYS A 848 -11.60 23.06 4.91
N LYS A 849 -11.05 24.05 5.62
CA LYS A 849 -11.83 25.21 6.08
C LYS A 849 -12.16 26.13 4.91
N ASN A 850 -13.39 26.66 4.89
CA ASN A 850 -13.94 27.55 3.85
C ASN A 850 -13.15 28.85 3.56
N THR A 851 -12.03 29.09 4.23
CA THR A 851 -11.10 30.19 3.90
C THR A 851 -10.42 30.01 2.55
N ASP A 852 -10.57 28.85 1.92
CA ASP A 852 -9.83 28.47 0.71
C ASP A 852 -10.70 28.60 -0.56
N ASN A 853 -12.03 28.72 -0.39
CA ASN A 853 -13.00 28.59 -1.49
C ASN A 853 -13.24 29.86 -2.29
N HIS A 854 -12.79 31.02 -1.82
CA HIS A 854 -12.82 32.23 -2.65
C HIS A 854 -11.66 32.30 -3.67
N ALA A 855 -10.67 31.39 -3.60
CA ALA A 855 -9.52 31.40 -4.51
C ALA A 855 -9.71 30.54 -5.77
N GLN A 856 -10.57 29.53 -5.75
CA GLN A 856 -10.54 28.47 -6.77
C GLN A 856 -11.69 28.51 -7.81
N MET A 857 -12.72 29.35 -7.61
CA MET A 857 -13.81 29.56 -8.59
C MET A 857 -13.78 30.92 -9.33
N ARG A 858 -12.69 31.69 -9.25
CA ARG A 858 -12.50 32.94 -10.03
C ARG A 858 -11.22 32.95 -10.88
N SER A 859 -10.88 31.83 -11.50
CA SER A 859 -9.85 31.85 -12.55
C SER A 859 -10.43 31.88 -13.96
N GLU A 860 -11.75 31.98 -14.11
CA GLU A 860 -12.38 32.39 -15.37
C GLU A 860 -13.44 33.46 -15.05
N GLU A 861 -13.12 34.70 -15.43
CA GLU A 861 -13.97 35.91 -15.46
C GLU A 861 -14.06 36.81 -14.20
N HIS A 862 -13.10 37.74 -14.14
CA HIS A 862 -13.15 39.13 -13.65
C HIS A 862 -13.29 39.45 -12.14
N SER A 863 -12.32 40.26 -11.70
CA SER A 863 -12.10 40.90 -10.40
C SER A 863 -13.28 41.74 -9.88
N ASN A 864 -13.67 41.53 -8.61
CA ASN A 864 -14.22 42.56 -7.71
C ASN A 864 -14.38 42.01 -6.27
N ILE A 865 -13.66 42.60 -5.30
CA ILE A 865 -13.72 42.27 -3.86
C ILE A 865 -14.82 43.14 -3.22
N GLN A 866 -15.78 42.53 -2.52
CA GLN A 866 -16.81 43.25 -1.78
C GLN A 866 -16.42 43.35 -0.30
N VAL A 867 -16.15 44.56 0.20
CA VAL A 867 -15.70 44.85 1.56
C VAL A 867 -16.92 45.14 2.47
N SER A 868 -16.93 44.61 3.71
CA SER A 868 -18.10 44.60 4.61
C SER A 868 -17.90 45.44 5.90
N CYS A 869 -19.02 45.83 6.54
CA CYS A 869 -19.04 46.63 7.78
C CYS A 869 -18.34 45.95 8.97
N ASN A 870 -18.51 44.64 9.14
CA ASN A 870 -17.87 43.90 10.24
C ASN A 870 -16.35 43.85 10.07
N ASN A 871 -15.88 43.73 8.82
CA ASN A 871 -14.45 43.77 8.53
C ASN A 871 -13.88 45.15 8.85
N TRP A 872 -14.65 46.22 8.64
CA TRP A 872 -14.23 47.57 9.00
C TRP A 872 -14.14 47.81 10.50
N ILE A 873 -15.08 47.28 11.30
CA ILE A 873 -14.99 47.40 12.77
C ILE A 873 -13.69 46.75 13.28
N SER A 874 -13.33 45.59 12.72
CA SER A 874 -12.06 44.92 13.05
C SER A 874 -10.85 45.74 12.61
N ALA A 875 -10.81 46.18 11.35
CA ALA A 875 -9.72 46.99 10.83
C ALA A 875 -9.54 48.31 11.60
N LEU A 876 -10.65 48.93 12.02
CA LEU A 876 -10.64 50.13 12.82
C LEU A 876 -10.15 49.86 14.25
N GLY A 877 -10.52 48.73 14.85
CA GLY A 877 -9.98 48.28 16.13
C GLY A 877 -8.46 48.15 16.07
N ASP A 878 -7.95 47.47 15.04
CA ASP A 878 -6.52 47.26 14.83
C ASP A 878 -5.78 48.59 14.60
N ILE A 879 -6.37 49.51 13.83
CA ILE A 879 -5.80 50.86 13.63
C ILE A 879 -5.74 51.61 14.96
N MET A 880 -6.76 51.49 15.82
CA MET A 880 -6.76 52.14 17.13
C MET A 880 -5.75 51.52 18.10
N GLU A 881 -5.49 50.21 18.01
CA GLU A 881 -4.43 49.53 18.76
C GLU A 881 -3.03 49.99 18.33
N ASP A 882 -2.82 50.22 17.02
CA ASP A 882 -1.54 50.68 16.44
C ASP A 882 -1.19 52.15 16.78
N LEU A 883 -2.11 52.92 17.38
CA LEU A 883 -1.86 54.30 17.82
C LEU A 883 -1.14 54.34 19.18
N THR A 884 -0.19 55.25 19.33
CA THR A 884 0.39 55.53 20.66
C THR A 884 -0.65 56.16 21.59
N SER A 885 -0.43 56.10 22.91
CA SER A 885 -1.38 56.66 23.89
C SER A 885 -1.65 58.17 23.70
N GLU A 886 -0.67 58.93 23.20
CA GLU A 886 -0.83 60.36 22.92
C GLU A 886 -1.56 60.62 21.58
N GLU A 887 -1.32 59.79 20.55
CA GLU A 887 -2.07 59.85 19.28
C GLU A 887 -3.54 59.43 19.47
N PHE A 888 -3.79 58.43 20.31
CA PHE A 888 -5.13 57.98 20.64
C PHE A 888 -5.92 59.03 21.44
N LYS A 889 -5.27 59.77 22.36
CA LYS A 889 -5.87 60.93 23.03
C LYS A 889 -6.22 62.05 22.04
N LYS A 890 -5.33 62.33 21.08
CA LYS A 890 -5.58 63.31 20.00
C LYS A 890 -6.72 62.85 19.08
N LEU A 891 -6.80 61.56 18.73
CA LEU A 891 -7.92 60.98 17.98
C LEU A 891 -9.25 61.16 18.74
N LYS A 892 -9.29 60.85 20.04
CA LYS A 892 -10.48 61.09 20.88
C LYS A 892 -10.88 62.57 20.94
N HIS A 893 -9.91 63.49 20.94
CA HIS A 893 -10.19 64.93 20.86
C HIS A 893 -10.76 65.35 19.50
N LEU A 894 -10.23 64.80 18.40
CA LEU A 894 -10.77 65.03 17.04
C LEU A 894 -12.20 64.50 16.90
N MET A 895 -12.53 63.38 17.54
CA MET A 895 -13.89 62.83 17.59
C MET A 895 -14.88 63.66 18.43
N LYS A 896 -14.39 64.50 19.35
CA LYS A 896 -15.20 65.45 20.15
C LYS A 896 -15.50 66.75 19.41
N HIS A 897 -14.60 67.18 18.50
CA HIS A 897 -14.67 68.47 17.81
C HIS A 897 -14.71 68.29 16.28
N THR A 898 -15.73 67.59 15.80
CA THR A 898 -16.01 67.42 14.37
C THR A 898 -16.87 68.57 13.83
N GLY A 899 -16.27 69.50 13.09
CA GLY A 899 -17.00 70.68 12.58
C GLY A 899 -18.17 70.39 11.62
N LYS A 900 -18.23 69.22 10.96
CA LYS A 900 -19.27 68.84 9.99
C LYS A 900 -20.09 67.59 10.38
N ARG A 901 -19.79 66.92 11.50
CA ARG A 901 -20.39 65.63 11.90
C ARG A 901 -20.86 65.67 13.34
N ASP A 902 -21.92 64.91 13.66
CA ASP A 902 -22.45 64.83 15.02
C ASP A 902 -21.38 64.38 16.02
N PRO A 903 -21.01 65.23 17.00
CA PRO A 903 -19.92 64.93 17.92
C PRO A 903 -20.32 63.80 18.87
N ILE A 904 -19.42 62.85 19.09
CA ILE A 904 -19.64 61.75 20.03
C ILE A 904 -19.62 62.33 21.46
N ARG A 905 -20.77 62.26 22.17
CA ARG A 905 -20.94 62.82 23.52
C ARG A 905 -19.82 62.32 24.47
N SER A 906 -19.20 63.25 25.20
CA SER A 906 -18.09 62.99 26.13
C SER A 906 -18.34 61.83 27.10
N VAL A 907 -19.58 61.71 27.58
CA VAL A 907 -20.01 60.65 28.52
C VAL A 907 -19.88 59.23 27.91
N LYS A 908 -20.03 59.05 26.60
CA LYS A 908 -19.88 57.74 25.93
C LYS A 908 -18.41 57.40 25.63
N LEU A 909 -17.58 58.40 25.32
CA LEU A 909 -16.14 58.22 25.06
C LEU A 909 -15.31 57.89 26.31
N GLU A 910 -15.78 58.32 27.50
CA GLU A 910 -15.16 58.02 28.79
C GLU A 910 -15.62 56.67 29.39
N LYS A 911 -16.79 56.16 28.97
CA LYS A 911 -17.29 54.84 29.37
C LYS A 911 -16.62 53.68 28.63
N ALA A 912 -16.17 53.88 27.38
CA ALA A 912 -15.44 52.87 26.61
C ALA A 912 -14.04 52.68 27.20
N LYS A 913 -13.81 51.54 27.87
CA LYS A 913 -12.54 51.23 28.55
C LYS A 913 -11.52 50.61 27.58
N GLY A 914 -11.98 50.00 26.48
CA GLY A 914 -11.14 49.39 25.45
C GLY A 914 -11.05 50.18 24.13
N ARG A 915 -9.93 50.02 23.40
CA ARG A 915 -9.74 50.62 22.06
C ARG A 915 -10.64 49.99 21.00
N CYS A 916 -10.89 48.68 21.09
CA CYS A 916 -11.83 47.97 20.20
C CYS A 916 -13.31 48.29 20.48
N GLU A 917 -13.68 48.54 21.74
CA GLU A 917 -15.03 49.01 22.08
C GLU A 917 -15.34 50.38 21.48
N LEU A 918 -14.30 51.22 21.33
CA LEU A 918 -14.40 52.52 20.68
C LEU A 918 -14.66 52.37 19.17
N ALA A 919 -14.06 51.39 18.50
CA ALA A 919 -14.26 51.14 17.08
C ALA A 919 -15.72 50.76 16.77
N THR A 920 -16.31 49.89 17.58
CA THR A 920 -17.75 49.55 17.49
C THR A 920 -18.63 50.77 17.75
N LEU A 921 -18.33 51.56 18.79
CA LEU A 921 -19.08 52.78 19.10
C LEU A 921 -19.03 53.82 17.97
N VAL A 922 -17.87 53.96 17.30
CA VAL A 922 -17.68 54.87 16.17
C VAL A 922 -18.53 54.44 14.97
N VAL A 923 -18.56 53.16 14.66
CA VAL A 923 -19.37 52.62 13.55
C VAL A 923 -20.87 52.65 13.89
N GLU A 924 -21.26 52.43 15.15
CA GLU A 924 -22.66 52.57 15.60
C GLU A 924 -23.14 54.03 15.59
N THR A 925 -22.25 55.00 15.85
CA THR A 925 -22.64 56.41 15.95
C THR A 925 -22.65 57.10 14.59
N TRP A 926 -21.70 56.79 13.70
CA TRP A 926 -21.58 57.44 12.39
C TRP A 926 -21.99 56.54 11.22
N GLY A 927 -22.15 55.24 11.43
CA GLY A 927 -22.41 54.29 10.34
C GLY A 927 -21.13 53.91 9.58
N PHE A 928 -21.23 52.86 8.76
CA PHE A 928 -20.09 52.26 8.08
C PHE A 928 -19.36 53.25 7.15
N GLU A 929 -20.08 53.92 6.25
CA GLU A 929 -19.48 54.81 5.25
C GLU A 929 -18.86 56.08 5.88
N GLU A 930 -19.59 56.76 6.77
CA GLU A 930 -19.11 58.01 7.37
C GLU A 930 -18.00 57.78 8.40
N SER A 931 -17.96 56.60 9.04
CA SER A 931 -16.81 56.24 9.88
C SER A 931 -15.54 56.04 9.06
N VAL A 932 -15.59 55.41 7.88
CA VAL A 932 -14.42 55.30 6.98
C VAL A 932 -13.92 56.68 6.55
N LYS A 933 -14.84 57.57 6.12
CA LYS A 933 -14.48 58.94 5.73
C LYS A 933 -13.88 59.74 6.87
N ALA A 934 -14.44 59.63 8.08
CA ALA A 934 -13.96 60.33 9.25
C ALA A 934 -12.55 59.85 9.66
N ILE A 935 -12.33 58.54 9.70
CA ILE A 935 -11.03 57.98 10.08
C ILE A 935 -9.98 58.28 9.02
N HIS A 936 -10.30 58.22 7.73
CA HIS A 936 -9.39 58.64 6.67
C HIS A 936 -8.93 60.11 6.84
N GLU A 937 -9.84 61.00 7.20
CA GLU A 937 -9.53 62.41 7.46
C GLU A 937 -8.70 62.60 8.74
N PHE A 938 -9.01 61.86 9.81
CA PHE A 938 -8.29 61.96 11.07
C PHE A 938 -6.87 61.41 10.98
N MET A 939 -6.66 60.33 10.22
CA MET A 939 -5.31 59.78 10.02
C MET A 939 -4.40 60.74 9.24
N LYS A 940 -4.96 61.54 8.32
CA LYS A 940 -4.24 62.66 7.68
C LYS A 940 -3.86 63.79 8.65
N LYS A 941 -4.71 64.05 9.67
CA LYS A 941 -4.44 65.04 10.73
C LYS A 941 -3.51 64.53 11.83
N LEU A 942 -3.37 63.21 11.98
CA LEU A 942 -2.49 62.51 12.93
C LEU A 942 -1.14 62.08 12.31
N PRO A 943 -0.73 62.70 11.19
CA PRO A 943 0.19 62.17 10.14
C PRO A 943 0.52 60.66 10.16
N ARG A 944 -0.46 59.77 10.34
CA ARG A 944 -0.27 58.30 10.26
C ARG A 944 -0.49 57.81 8.83
N ASN A 945 0.47 58.12 7.96
CA ASN A 945 0.54 57.63 6.57
C ASN A 945 1.48 56.42 6.43
N ASP A 946 1.81 55.76 7.54
CA ASP A 946 2.57 54.53 7.56
C ASP A 946 1.78 53.38 6.93
N GLU A 947 2.52 52.41 6.37
CA GLU A 947 1.99 51.25 5.65
C GLU A 947 1.01 50.46 6.53
N SER A 948 1.26 50.37 7.84
CA SER A 948 0.39 49.67 8.82
C SER A 948 -1.04 50.21 8.86
N VAL A 949 -1.23 51.53 8.84
CA VAL A 949 -2.55 52.17 8.89
C VAL A 949 -3.13 52.35 7.49
N THR A 950 -2.28 52.69 6.52
CA THR A 950 -2.73 52.94 5.14
C THR A 950 -3.18 51.67 4.44
N ASP A 951 -2.51 50.54 4.59
CA ASP A 951 -2.95 49.27 3.99
C ASP A 951 -4.26 48.76 4.57
N LYS A 952 -4.45 48.94 5.89
CA LYS A 952 -5.71 48.58 6.57
C LYS A 952 -6.87 49.48 6.15
N LEU A 953 -6.60 50.74 5.79
CA LEU A 953 -7.61 51.73 5.47
C LEU A 953 -7.91 51.85 3.97
N LYS A 954 -6.92 51.53 3.10
CA LYS A 954 -6.99 51.58 1.65
C LYS A 954 -8.18 50.83 1.04
N PRO A 955 -8.45 49.55 1.35
CA PRO A 955 -9.57 48.83 0.72
C PRO A 955 -10.93 49.47 1.00
N TYR A 956 -11.12 50.10 2.17
CA TYR A 956 -12.35 50.81 2.53
C TYR A 956 -12.38 52.22 1.92
N ALA A 957 -11.25 52.92 1.90
CA ALA A 957 -11.15 54.24 1.31
C ALA A 957 -11.32 54.21 -0.22
N THR A 958 -10.87 53.16 -0.91
CA THR A 958 -11.10 52.94 -2.35
C THR A 958 -12.58 52.63 -2.63
N GLN A 959 -13.24 51.85 -1.77
CA GLN A 959 -14.68 51.54 -1.89
C GLN A 959 -15.56 52.80 -1.88
N PHE A 960 -15.19 53.81 -1.10
CA PHE A 960 -15.93 55.08 -0.99
C PHE A 960 -15.29 56.25 -1.75
N GLY A 961 -14.35 55.97 -2.68
CA GLY A 961 -13.78 56.98 -3.59
C GLY A 961 -12.90 58.04 -2.93
N LEU A 962 -12.28 57.74 -1.78
CA LEU A 962 -11.42 58.66 -1.03
C LEU A 962 -9.94 58.60 -1.46
N ILE A 963 -9.55 57.53 -2.16
CA ILE A 963 -8.22 57.30 -2.71
C ILE A 963 -8.42 56.77 -4.13
N GLY A 964 -7.75 57.40 -5.11
CA GLY A 964 -7.80 57.04 -6.53
C GLY A 964 -6.91 55.89 -6.90
#